data_AF-A0A0F2NJW2-F1
#
_entry.id   AF-A0A0F2NJW2-F1
#
_cell.length_a   1.000
_cell.length_b   1.000
_cell.length_c   1.000
_cell.angle_alpha   90.00
_cell.angle_beta   90.00
_cell.angle_gamma   90.00
#
_symmetry.space_group_name_H-M   'P 1'
#
loop_
_entity.id
_entity.type
_entity.pdbx_description
1 polymer ?
#
loop_
_entity_poly.entity_id
_entity_poly.type
_entity_poly.pdbx_seq_one_letter_code
_entity_poly.pdbx_strand_id
1 'polypeptide(L)'
;MLILAEAEETVASKEKQLVGINEEINALGREMRFYQRFSRPESEGADGREEPALKGRDLKSDGFYNGTDSPSTYIIKLATFVNARHFVSFGKKTGPVHAHSWQIQIDVQVPGKSELVGFAKVLDAVKSVFIPYEESLLNKLYPFNKVQPTTENMALFFFNRLDDILKSMDLSLGRLSVWETPTKGIEVNCRFAGFEGLDGNGMQEDDPPEALQQVAVTTVSGDAQDYPFRNIQEEACAAPAPDLEKTAAVTGFRQSAGRYLLAVLIISLAAIISYGNVLWPPAEQHYPWGSDTWGHLFKAEYLYHEILKGNYYPDFSQFWYNGGQPFRYWAPLPYYLLALMRWFTGDIYYAGIYFVFVCALFGGLSWILYSGRMGLAPSILAGVVWSVWQDNVRVAFSEGNLPRVLATALLPLLFIIFLKALENRKSYLNLLSVVVLIHLVILCHAMIAAIYCLCLLMFTFLLWVFGGCRPGDCQRGLLALAAGVASASWWLLPSLTGGITSLDAEAVRSAIQFVPAEISFNPITRFANRETFYWGISLLPAIAVTLPAWPSKPPWAKSLVICGLVLMLITFPAFQVFYTNMPMSNLLWPLRFSSFAALALLASCLVFNPPEGRQRLLKSTYVTGFLIAGIFAALLLDCLLSVRTLVYTGPRSSSLMEIAGMLEDRRGWRVATLDLSRLGSAPSFIFSNTAGLEQVFGWAWQGAVTSSSIMLLNTGLEKEYYPFLFRSCINLGATELVVDDEVIKGKDAFSKAAGIAGYKYLGGEAGISLWHSKDGPYLVEKKNKCLVVGKQGEILSMLFPGVEIGYSAYIDDYPLEYLKKFPQVIFSGSEWRSKSRAAEAVTRYAEAGGKVFIELAGMPQNVLSKQPEFLGVAGETVTLRGQLEILGGDKKYLLQPFSPEIPLWKSYIPLGLDEIAMEFMYYGNRAPVYGYKVVNGHRINFLGANISYHAYLTGDPVALKIIKDILNLSMNYEAQQTVPLTEYRITENGYVLGYNSDHGFEAIVPIAAMDGMTVRVDGTPWETGKYENLLQMSLPSGSHTIVIALTKGPDYRWGTALSVGSVAMLFISLIYFGRRDGPDR
;
A
#
# COMPACT_ATOMS: atom_id res chain seq x y z
N MET A 1 -10.25 32.17 37.98
CA MET A 1 -11.50 31.50 38.41
C MET A 1 -12.00 30.50 37.38
N LEU A 2 -12.18 30.85 36.10
CA LEU A 2 -12.66 29.90 35.07
C LEU A 2 -11.76 28.65 34.89
N ILE A 3 -10.44 28.81 34.85
CA ILE A 3 -9.49 27.69 34.72
C ILE A 3 -9.52 26.76 35.96
N LEU A 4 -9.80 27.33 37.15
CA LEU A 4 -9.90 26.54 38.38
C LEU A 4 -11.18 25.71 38.40
N ALA A 5 -12.30 26.29 37.94
CA ALA A 5 -13.58 25.60 37.84
C ALA A 5 -13.53 24.45 36.80
N GLU A 6 -12.86 24.68 35.66
CA GLU A 6 -12.68 23.67 34.60
C GLU A 6 -11.75 22.52 35.05
N ALA A 7 -10.73 22.85 35.86
CA ALA A 7 -9.87 21.85 36.49
C ALA A 7 -10.62 21.05 37.57
N GLU A 8 -11.43 21.70 38.41
CA GLU A 8 -12.26 21.03 39.43
C GLU A 8 -13.31 20.11 38.81
N GLU A 9 -13.94 20.51 37.71
CA GLU A 9 -14.90 19.68 36.97
C GLU A 9 -14.21 18.48 36.30
N THR A 10 -12.99 18.67 35.78
CA THR A 10 -12.18 17.59 35.20
C THR A 10 -11.73 16.59 36.27
N VAL A 11 -11.34 17.08 37.45
CA VAL A 11 -10.96 16.22 38.59
C VAL A 11 -12.19 15.43 39.06
N ALA A 12 -13.35 16.06 39.24
CA ALA A 12 -14.59 15.39 39.62
C ALA A 12 -15.02 14.31 38.60
N SER A 13 -14.86 14.58 37.31
CA SER A 13 -15.12 13.63 36.23
C SER A 13 -14.19 12.41 36.30
N LYS A 14 -12.90 12.64 36.54
CA LYS A 14 -11.90 11.56 36.67
C LYS A 14 -12.06 10.75 37.95
N GLU A 15 -12.42 11.37 39.06
CA GLU A 15 -12.76 10.66 40.30
C GLU A 15 -13.97 9.74 40.11
N LYS A 16 -14.98 10.19 39.34
CA LYS A 16 -16.15 9.37 39.02
C LYS A 16 -15.79 8.17 38.12
N GLN A 17 -14.88 8.35 37.17
CA GLN A 17 -14.33 7.24 36.37
C GLN A 17 -13.52 6.26 37.23
N LEU A 18 -12.71 6.75 38.16
CA LEU A 18 -11.94 5.92 39.10
C LEU A 18 -12.83 5.05 39.98
N VAL A 19 -13.96 5.59 40.45
CA VAL A 19 -14.96 4.80 41.19
C VAL A 19 -15.54 3.68 40.32
N GLY A 20 -15.90 3.96 39.07
CA GLY A 20 -16.41 2.94 38.14
C GLY A 20 -15.39 1.83 37.83
N ILE A 21 -14.12 2.20 37.61
CA ILE A 21 -13.03 1.24 37.42
C ILE A 21 -12.82 0.40 38.69
N ASN A 22 -12.92 1.00 39.87
CA ASN A 22 -12.74 0.27 41.13
C ASN A 22 -13.93 -0.68 41.42
N GLU A 23 -15.14 -0.32 41.01
CA GLU A 23 -16.30 -1.20 41.03
C GLU A 23 -16.15 -2.38 40.06
N GLU A 24 -15.58 -2.15 38.88
CA GLU A 24 -15.27 -3.18 37.88
C GLU A 24 -14.15 -4.12 38.35
N ILE A 25 -13.08 -3.60 38.96
CA ILE A 25 -12.03 -4.40 39.61
C ILE A 25 -12.62 -5.25 40.74
N ASN A 26 -13.55 -4.70 41.52
CA ASN A 26 -14.24 -5.46 42.57
C ASN A 26 -15.19 -6.52 41.99
N ALA A 27 -15.84 -6.25 40.85
CA ALA A 27 -16.66 -7.21 40.13
C ALA A 27 -15.82 -8.36 39.58
N LEU A 28 -14.71 -8.06 38.90
CA LEU A 28 -13.74 -9.02 38.40
C LEU A 28 -13.08 -9.80 39.54
N GLY A 29 -12.81 -9.17 40.69
CA GLY A 29 -12.32 -9.84 41.89
C GLY A 29 -13.35 -10.78 42.53
N ARG A 30 -14.65 -10.47 42.43
CA ARG A 30 -15.73 -11.41 42.81
C ARG A 30 -15.81 -12.58 41.82
N GLU A 31 -15.65 -12.33 40.53
CA GLU A 31 -15.60 -13.34 39.48
C GLU A 31 -14.38 -14.28 39.66
N MET A 32 -13.19 -13.73 39.91
CA MET A 32 -11.99 -14.52 40.21
C MET A 32 -12.15 -15.38 41.45
N ARG A 33 -12.78 -14.86 42.52
CA ARG A 33 -13.07 -15.66 43.73
C ARG A 33 -14.13 -16.73 43.47
N PHE A 34 -15.05 -16.49 42.55
CA PHE A 34 -16.00 -17.49 42.06
C PHE A 34 -15.25 -18.62 41.32
N TYR A 35 -14.34 -18.30 40.38
CA TYR A 35 -13.52 -19.31 39.68
C TYR A 35 -12.53 -20.05 40.59
N GLN A 36 -11.97 -19.38 41.60
CA GLN A 36 -11.08 -20.02 42.59
C GLN A 36 -11.81 -21.00 43.51
N ARG A 37 -13.14 -20.86 43.71
CA ARG A 37 -13.95 -21.85 44.44
C ARG A 37 -14.12 -23.17 43.67
N PHE A 38 -14.01 -23.15 42.34
CA PHE A 38 -14.06 -24.37 41.50
C PHE A 38 -12.69 -25.04 41.30
N SER A 39 -11.62 -24.45 41.85
CA SER A 39 -10.23 -24.91 41.65
C SER A 39 -9.62 -25.59 42.89
N ARG A 40 -10.42 -25.94 43.91
CA ARG A 40 -9.95 -26.73 45.07
C ARG A 40 -10.41 -28.19 44.96
N PRO A 41 -9.53 -29.18 45.13
CA PRO A 41 -9.94 -30.56 45.27
C PRO A 41 -10.67 -30.75 46.62
N GLU A 42 -11.73 -31.56 46.62
CA GLU A 42 -12.48 -31.91 47.82
C GLU A 42 -11.59 -32.63 48.85
N SER A 43 -11.63 -32.13 50.09
CA SER A 43 -11.60 -32.98 51.27
C SER A 43 -12.63 -32.45 52.28
N GLU A 44 -13.63 -33.29 52.53
CA GLU A 44 -14.48 -33.40 53.73
C GLU A 44 -15.53 -32.32 54.05
N GLY A 45 -16.79 -32.76 54.13
CA GLY A 45 -17.62 -32.49 55.32
C GLY A 45 -18.89 -31.65 55.15
N ALA A 46 -20.00 -32.33 54.82
CA ALA A 46 -21.35 -32.22 55.41
C ALA A 46 -22.08 -30.86 55.57
N ASP A 47 -23.33 -30.91 55.09
CA ASP A 47 -24.58 -30.46 55.73
C ASP A 47 -25.26 -29.16 55.25
N GLY A 48 -26.53 -29.33 54.81
CA GLY A 48 -27.63 -28.49 55.26
C GLY A 48 -28.13 -27.31 54.40
N ARG A 49 -29.32 -27.52 53.82
CA ARG A 49 -30.48 -26.58 53.73
C ARG A 49 -30.73 -25.76 52.44
N GLU A 50 -31.74 -26.23 51.72
CA GLU A 50 -33.00 -25.56 51.29
C GLU A 50 -33.04 -24.10 50.76
N GLU A 51 -33.45 -24.02 49.47
CA GLU A 51 -34.51 -23.16 48.87
C GLU A 51 -34.36 -21.61 48.75
N PRO A 52 -35.16 -20.90 47.91
CA PRO A 52 -36.08 -21.32 46.83
C PRO A 52 -36.01 -20.50 45.51
N ALA A 53 -36.83 -20.96 44.58
CA ALA A 53 -37.11 -20.52 43.22
C ALA A 53 -37.77 -19.13 43.04
N LEU A 54 -37.65 -18.59 41.82
CA LEU A 54 -38.66 -17.71 41.21
C LEU A 54 -38.95 -18.10 39.75
N LYS A 55 -40.20 -18.54 39.57
CA LYS A 55 -41.03 -18.73 38.37
C LYS A 55 -40.71 -17.68 37.29
N GLY A 56 -40.65 -17.97 35.98
CA GLY A 56 -41.45 -18.89 35.18
C GLY A 56 -42.36 -18.08 34.24
N ARG A 57 -42.19 -18.21 32.92
CA ARG A 57 -43.27 -18.11 31.92
C ARG A 57 -42.84 -18.72 30.58
N ASP A 58 -43.57 -19.77 30.23
CA ASP A 58 -43.55 -20.56 28.99
C ASP A 58 -43.95 -19.77 27.74
N LEU A 59 -43.44 -20.22 26.59
CA LEU A 59 -44.19 -20.31 25.33
C LEU A 59 -43.76 -21.59 24.57
N LYS A 60 -44.68 -22.56 24.52
CA LYS A 60 -44.75 -23.73 23.61
C LYS A 60 -44.97 -23.26 22.16
N SER A 61 -44.76 -24.00 21.07
CA SER A 61 -44.24 -25.33 20.71
C SER A 61 -43.95 -25.28 19.20
N ASP A 62 -43.11 -26.17 18.66
CA ASP A 62 -43.52 -27.08 17.57
C ASP A 62 -42.34 -27.95 17.07
N GLY A 63 -42.51 -29.27 17.27
CA GLY A 63 -42.10 -30.38 16.42
C GLY A 63 -40.72 -30.39 15.75
N PHE A 64 -39.69 -30.84 16.47
CA PHE A 64 -38.60 -31.63 15.91
C PHE A 64 -38.32 -32.83 16.84
N TYR A 65 -38.21 -34.02 16.25
CA TYR A 65 -38.04 -35.28 16.98
C TYR A 65 -36.76 -35.28 17.83
N ASN A 66 -36.92 -35.49 19.14
CA ASN A 66 -35.87 -35.63 20.14
C ASN A 66 -35.12 -36.97 20.01
N GLY A 67 -33.79 -36.91 19.91
CA GLY A 67 -32.87 -38.01 20.16
C GLY A 67 -32.09 -37.78 21.46
N THR A 68 -32.61 -38.34 22.56
CA THR A 68 -31.95 -38.69 23.83
C THR A 68 -31.02 -37.65 24.48
N ASP A 69 -31.60 -36.79 25.33
CA ASP A 69 -30.89 -36.02 26.37
C ASP A 69 -30.38 -36.96 27.48
N SER A 70 -29.11 -37.34 27.39
CA SER A 70 -28.29 -37.50 28.60
C SER A 70 -27.42 -36.26 28.70
N PRO A 71 -27.38 -35.52 29.83
CA PRO A 71 -26.49 -34.37 29.94
C PRO A 71 -25.05 -34.83 29.74
N SER A 72 -24.40 -34.30 28.69
CA SER A 72 -22.99 -34.59 28.40
C SER A 72 -22.12 -34.05 29.52
N THR A 73 -21.20 -34.85 30.05
CA THR A 73 -20.29 -34.40 31.13
C THR A 73 -19.31 -33.35 30.63
N TYR A 74 -18.79 -33.54 29.41
CA TYR A 74 -17.88 -32.62 28.72
C TYR A 74 -17.93 -32.88 27.20
N ILE A 75 -17.38 -31.95 26.43
CA ILE A 75 -17.29 -32.01 24.96
C ILE A 75 -15.82 -32.11 24.55
N ILE A 76 -15.48 -33.08 23.71
CA ILE A 76 -14.18 -33.24 23.07
C ILE A 76 -14.19 -32.49 21.74
N LYS A 77 -13.29 -31.50 21.57
CA LYS A 77 -13.11 -30.79 20.30
C LYS A 77 -11.88 -31.30 19.57
N LEU A 78 -12.06 -31.75 18.33
CA LEU A 78 -10.97 -32.28 17.50
C LEU A 78 -10.95 -31.56 16.15
N ALA A 79 -9.75 -31.37 15.60
CA ALA A 79 -9.55 -30.88 14.25
C ALA A 79 -8.63 -31.85 13.49
N THR A 80 -8.98 -32.15 12.25
CA THR A 80 -8.17 -32.96 11.34
C THR A 80 -8.31 -32.44 9.90
N PHE A 81 -7.60 -33.04 8.95
CA PHE A 81 -7.62 -32.65 7.55
C PHE A 81 -7.90 -33.86 6.67
N VAL A 82 -8.58 -33.62 5.55
CA VAL A 82 -8.75 -34.57 4.46
C VAL A 82 -8.22 -33.93 3.19
N ASN A 83 -7.23 -34.54 2.56
CA ASN A 83 -6.67 -34.05 1.30
C ASN A 83 -7.23 -34.89 0.15
N ALA A 84 -7.99 -34.30 -0.77
CA ALA A 84 -8.50 -35.03 -1.92
C ALA A 84 -8.66 -34.13 -3.15
N ARG A 85 -8.84 -34.77 -4.31
CA ARG A 85 -9.19 -34.10 -5.57
C ARG A 85 -10.66 -34.28 -5.87
N HIS A 86 -11.27 -33.29 -6.50
CA HIS A 86 -12.64 -33.40 -6.99
C HIS A 86 -12.90 -32.48 -8.19
N PHE A 87 -14.04 -32.68 -8.84
CA PHE A 87 -14.65 -31.74 -9.76
C PHE A 87 -16.15 -31.64 -9.45
N VAL A 88 -16.75 -30.50 -9.77
CA VAL A 88 -18.20 -30.28 -9.66
C VAL A 88 -18.76 -29.94 -11.04
N SER A 89 -19.93 -30.47 -11.36
CA SER A 89 -20.64 -30.15 -12.61
C SER A 89 -21.78 -29.18 -12.37
N PHE A 90 -21.89 -28.15 -13.22
CA PHE A 90 -23.00 -27.20 -13.22
C PHE A 90 -23.80 -27.37 -14.53
N GLY A 91 -24.99 -27.94 -14.44
CA GLY A 91 -25.78 -28.33 -15.63
C GLY A 91 -25.06 -29.42 -16.44
N LYS A 92 -24.97 -29.26 -17.76
CA LYS A 92 -24.29 -30.21 -18.67
C LYS A 92 -22.77 -30.01 -18.80
N LYS A 93 -22.15 -29.09 -18.04
CA LYS A 93 -20.70 -28.81 -18.10
C LYS A 93 -19.98 -29.28 -16.84
N THR A 94 -18.98 -30.13 -17.03
CA THR A 94 -18.08 -30.62 -15.98
C THR A 94 -16.93 -29.64 -15.76
N GLY A 95 -16.71 -29.21 -14.52
CA GLY A 95 -15.57 -28.37 -14.14
C GLY A 95 -14.23 -29.12 -14.16
N PRO A 96 -13.09 -28.41 -14.10
CA PRO A 96 -11.77 -29.05 -14.03
C PRO A 96 -11.55 -29.77 -12.69
N VAL A 97 -10.79 -30.86 -12.71
CA VAL A 97 -10.31 -31.54 -11.50
C VAL A 97 -9.33 -30.63 -10.77
N HIS A 98 -9.57 -30.43 -9.49
CA HIS A 98 -8.70 -29.63 -8.62
C HIS A 98 -8.60 -30.29 -7.23
N ALA A 99 -7.60 -29.88 -6.44
CA ALA A 99 -7.31 -30.46 -5.13
C ALA A 99 -7.63 -29.46 -4.01
N HIS A 100 -8.08 -29.98 -2.87
CA HIS A 100 -8.23 -29.21 -1.63
C HIS A 100 -7.73 -29.99 -0.42
N SER A 101 -7.44 -29.24 0.64
CA SER A 101 -7.18 -29.73 1.99
C SER A 101 -8.32 -29.27 2.88
N TRP A 102 -9.37 -30.08 3.03
CA TRP A 102 -10.52 -29.71 3.86
C TRP A 102 -10.16 -29.86 5.34
N GLN A 103 -10.38 -28.81 6.12
CA GLN A 103 -10.26 -28.88 7.57
C GLN A 103 -11.59 -29.37 8.16
N ILE A 104 -11.54 -30.46 8.90
CA ILE A 104 -12.67 -31.09 9.59
C ILE A 104 -12.54 -30.77 11.07
N GLN A 105 -13.53 -30.09 11.64
CA GLN A 105 -13.63 -29.86 13.08
C GLN A 105 -14.88 -30.54 13.63
N ILE A 106 -14.74 -31.27 14.74
CA ILE A 106 -15.86 -31.94 15.39
C ILE A 106 -15.92 -31.62 16.87
N ASP A 107 -17.15 -31.53 17.38
CA ASP A 107 -17.46 -31.51 18.81
C ASP A 107 -18.15 -32.84 19.16
N VAL A 108 -17.48 -33.68 19.94
CA VAL A 108 -17.97 -34.99 20.39
C VAL A 108 -18.46 -34.89 21.82
N GLN A 109 -19.70 -35.27 22.06
CA GLN A 109 -20.33 -35.27 23.37
C GLN A 109 -20.06 -36.60 24.08
N VAL A 110 -19.62 -36.52 25.34
CA VAL A 110 -19.35 -37.70 26.18
C VAL A 110 -20.48 -37.85 27.21
N PRO A 111 -21.19 -39.00 27.26
CA PRO A 111 -22.30 -39.20 28.19
C PRO A 111 -21.86 -39.26 29.66
N GLY A 112 -22.77 -38.87 30.56
CA GLY A 112 -22.66 -38.87 32.02
C GLY A 112 -22.09 -40.11 32.73
N LYS A 113 -22.02 -41.26 32.05
CA LYS A 113 -21.66 -42.56 32.63
C LYS A 113 -20.39 -43.20 32.04
N SER A 114 -19.68 -42.52 31.13
CA SER A 114 -18.46 -43.05 30.51
C SER A 114 -17.22 -42.85 31.38
N GLU A 115 -16.31 -43.83 31.41
CA GLU A 115 -14.92 -43.61 31.85
C GLU A 115 -14.25 -42.50 31.01
N LEU A 116 -13.19 -41.87 31.53
CA LEU A 116 -12.42 -40.83 30.82
C LEU A 116 -11.99 -41.33 29.43
N VAL A 117 -12.52 -40.71 28.37
CA VAL A 117 -12.22 -41.12 27.00
C VAL A 117 -10.97 -40.39 26.51
N GLY A 118 -9.91 -41.14 26.21
CA GLY A 118 -8.66 -40.57 25.72
C GLY A 118 -8.80 -39.96 24.32
N PHE A 119 -8.31 -38.72 24.15
CA PHE A 119 -8.34 -37.98 22.87
C PHE A 119 -7.74 -38.76 21.69
N ALA A 120 -6.67 -39.52 21.91
CA ALA A 120 -6.02 -40.31 20.86
C ALA A 120 -6.96 -41.37 20.26
N LYS A 121 -7.72 -42.08 21.11
CA LYS A 121 -8.65 -43.14 20.67
C LYS A 121 -9.80 -42.58 19.82
N VAL A 122 -10.35 -41.44 20.22
CA VAL A 122 -11.42 -40.75 19.47
C VAL A 122 -10.88 -40.20 18.15
N LEU A 123 -9.68 -39.61 18.17
CA LEU A 123 -9.05 -39.08 16.97
C LEU A 123 -8.71 -40.19 15.95
N ASP A 124 -8.25 -41.35 16.41
CA ASP A 124 -7.95 -42.50 15.53
C ASP A 124 -9.23 -43.06 14.89
N ALA A 125 -10.32 -43.17 15.65
CA ALA A 125 -11.63 -43.58 15.12
C ALA A 125 -12.15 -42.58 14.07
N VAL A 126 -12.02 -41.28 14.34
CA VAL A 126 -12.40 -40.20 13.41
C VAL A 126 -11.56 -40.23 12.14
N LYS A 127 -10.24 -40.38 12.27
CA LYS A 127 -9.34 -40.50 11.10
C LYS A 127 -9.66 -41.71 10.24
N SER A 128 -10.08 -42.83 10.84
CA SER A 128 -10.42 -44.05 10.11
C SER A 128 -11.53 -43.86 9.08
N VAL A 129 -12.48 -42.96 9.35
CA VAL A 129 -13.56 -42.59 8.42
C VAL A 129 -13.03 -41.90 7.17
N PHE A 130 -11.91 -41.17 7.29
CA PHE A 130 -11.35 -40.37 6.21
C PHE A 130 -10.30 -41.09 5.38
N ILE A 131 -9.70 -42.17 5.89
CA ILE A 131 -8.68 -42.97 5.17
C ILE A 131 -9.08 -43.30 3.73
N PRO A 132 -10.33 -43.73 3.42
CA PRO A 132 -10.71 -44.05 2.05
C PRO A 132 -10.68 -42.86 1.07
N TYR A 133 -10.74 -41.63 1.58
CA TYR A 133 -10.86 -40.41 0.79
C TYR A 133 -9.53 -39.67 0.62
N GLU A 134 -8.52 -39.97 1.43
CA GLU A 134 -7.21 -39.32 1.42
C GLU A 134 -6.46 -39.56 0.09
N GLU A 135 -5.88 -38.50 -0.48
CA GLU A 135 -5.17 -38.43 -1.77
C GLU A 135 -5.95 -38.95 -3.00
N SER A 136 -7.25 -39.19 -2.84
CA SER A 136 -8.10 -39.81 -3.85
C SER A 136 -8.80 -38.77 -4.76
N LEU A 137 -9.47 -39.25 -5.82
CA LEU A 137 -10.42 -38.43 -6.59
C LEU A 137 -11.83 -38.77 -6.09
N LEU A 138 -12.45 -37.86 -5.33
CA LEU A 138 -13.72 -38.09 -4.64
C LEU A 138 -14.81 -38.56 -5.61
N ASN A 139 -14.90 -37.98 -6.81
CA ASN A 139 -15.88 -38.36 -7.84
C ASN A 139 -15.85 -39.83 -8.27
N LYS A 140 -14.84 -40.61 -7.90
CA LYS A 140 -14.74 -42.06 -8.19
C LYS A 140 -15.08 -42.94 -6.99
N LEU A 141 -15.27 -42.35 -5.81
CA LEU A 141 -15.52 -43.05 -4.57
C LEU A 141 -16.96 -42.87 -4.12
N TYR A 142 -17.52 -43.90 -3.51
CA TYR A 142 -18.83 -43.79 -2.89
C TYR A 142 -18.79 -42.85 -1.67
N PRO A 143 -19.82 -42.01 -1.43
CA PRO A 143 -21.04 -41.81 -2.23
C PRO A 143 -20.86 -40.79 -3.37
N PHE A 144 -19.69 -40.17 -3.50
CA PHE A 144 -19.42 -39.08 -4.42
C PHE A 144 -19.29 -39.48 -5.91
N ASN A 145 -19.31 -40.77 -6.19
CA ASN A 145 -19.54 -41.32 -7.53
C ASN A 145 -21.02 -41.29 -7.93
N LYS A 146 -21.94 -41.12 -6.97
CA LYS A 146 -23.39 -41.00 -7.18
C LYS A 146 -23.90 -39.57 -6.88
N VAL A 147 -23.25 -38.85 -5.97
CA VAL A 147 -23.61 -37.49 -5.55
C VAL A 147 -22.44 -36.53 -5.84
N GLN A 148 -22.70 -35.29 -6.24
CA GLN A 148 -21.61 -34.32 -6.48
C GLN A 148 -20.81 -34.05 -5.18
N PRO A 149 -19.46 -34.11 -5.20
CA PRO A 149 -18.62 -33.88 -4.02
C PRO A 149 -18.50 -32.38 -3.69
N THR A 150 -19.62 -31.71 -3.44
CA THR A 150 -19.59 -30.34 -2.90
C THR A 150 -19.31 -30.38 -1.40
N THR A 151 -18.75 -29.30 -0.85
CA THR A 151 -18.41 -29.20 0.58
C THR A 151 -19.64 -29.41 1.48
N GLU A 152 -20.84 -29.03 1.03
CA GLU A 152 -22.12 -29.29 1.70
C GLU A 152 -22.44 -30.80 1.76
N ASN A 153 -22.36 -31.50 0.62
CA ASN A 153 -22.64 -32.95 0.57
C ASN A 153 -21.60 -33.74 1.36
N MET A 154 -20.34 -33.31 1.33
CA MET A 154 -19.27 -33.88 2.16
C MET A 154 -19.58 -33.71 3.65
N ALA A 155 -19.97 -32.52 4.10
CA ALA A 155 -20.31 -32.28 5.49
C ALA A 155 -21.50 -33.13 5.96
N LEU A 156 -22.57 -33.22 5.17
CA LEU A 156 -23.75 -34.03 5.52
C LEU A 156 -23.43 -35.53 5.58
N PHE A 157 -22.68 -36.05 4.60
CA PHE A 157 -22.32 -37.46 4.57
C PHE A 157 -21.34 -37.83 5.69
N PHE A 158 -20.30 -37.02 5.90
CA PHE A 158 -19.32 -37.27 6.95
C PHE A 158 -19.93 -37.13 8.35
N PHE A 159 -20.93 -36.27 8.55
CA PHE A 159 -21.65 -36.22 9.82
C PHE A 159 -22.26 -37.58 10.16
N ASN A 160 -23.00 -38.19 9.22
CA ASN A 160 -23.61 -39.51 9.45
C ASN A 160 -22.56 -40.58 9.77
N ARG A 161 -21.46 -40.63 9.00
CA ARG A 161 -20.37 -41.62 9.21
C ARG A 161 -19.62 -41.43 10.52
N LEU A 162 -19.32 -40.19 10.88
CA LEU A 162 -18.66 -39.89 12.14
C LEU A 162 -19.58 -40.16 13.32
N ASP A 163 -20.87 -39.85 13.21
CA ASP A 163 -21.84 -40.17 14.25
C ASP A 163 -22.02 -41.70 14.39
N ASP A 164 -21.98 -42.47 13.30
CA ASP A 164 -22.00 -43.95 13.34
C ASP A 164 -20.78 -44.53 14.08
N ILE A 165 -19.56 -44.07 13.74
CA ILE A 165 -18.34 -44.57 14.39
C ILE A 165 -18.26 -44.14 15.86
N LEU A 166 -18.71 -42.93 16.18
CA LEU A 166 -18.73 -42.42 17.56
C LEU A 166 -19.77 -43.13 18.41
N LYS A 167 -20.95 -43.44 17.88
CA LYS A 167 -21.98 -44.24 18.57
C LYS A 167 -21.48 -45.64 18.92
N SER A 168 -20.63 -46.24 18.08
CA SER A 168 -20.01 -47.54 18.41
C SER A 168 -19.09 -47.49 19.64
N MET A 169 -18.73 -46.28 20.10
CA MET A 169 -17.90 -46.01 21.26
C MET A 169 -18.70 -45.43 22.44
N ASP A 170 -20.04 -45.50 22.42
CA ASP A 170 -20.94 -44.82 23.36
C ASP A 170 -20.73 -43.29 23.40
N LEU A 171 -20.36 -42.67 22.27
CA LEU A 171 -20.22 -41.22 22.09
C LEU A 171 -21.26 -40.69 21.09
N SER A 172 -21.59 -39.41 21.17
CA SER A 172 -22.44 -38.74 20.17
C SER A 172 -21.72 -37.58 19.50
N LEU A 173 -21.95 -37.40 18.20
CA LEU A 173 -21.44 -36.24 17.48
C LEU A 173 -22.38 -35.05 17.71
N GLY A 174 -21.89 -34.01 18.38
CA GLY A 174 -22.68 -32.80 18.62
C GLY A 174 -22.65 -31.82 17.46
N ARG A 175 -21.51 -31.69 16.78
CA ARG A 175 -21.30 -30.75 15.66
C ARG A 175 -20.13 -31.19 14.78
N LEU A 176 -20.27 -30.96 13.49
CA LEU A 176 -19.20 -31.07 12.48
C LEU A 176 -19.12 -29.76 11.70
N SER A 177 -17.91 -29.24 11.51
CA SER A 177 -17.63 -28.15 10.58
C SER A 177 -16.60 -28.62 9.53
N VAL A 178 -16.90 -28.44 8.26
CA VAL A 178 -16.02 -28.77 7.13
C VAL A 178 -15.65 -27.48 6.40
N TRP A 179 -14.37 -27.13 6.41
CA TRP A 179 -13.85 -25.90 5.82
C TRP A 179 -13.01 -26.21 4.59
N GLU A 180 -13.39 -25.66 3.44
CA GLU A 180 -12.65 -25.76 2.19
C GLU A 180 -11.53 -24.69 2.12
N THR A 181 -11.76 -23.54 2.75
CA THR A 181 -10.77 -22.46 2.92
C THR A 181 -10.94 -21.82 4.30
N PRO A 182 -9.97 -21.05 4.82
CA PRO A 182 -10.09 -20.38 6.11
C PRO A 182 -11.29 -19.43 6.26
N THR A 183 -11.97 -19.08 5.16
CA THR A 183 -13.12 -18.17 5.14
C THR A 183 -14.41 -18.81 4.61
N LYS A 184 -14.40 -20.10 4.24
CA LYS A 184 -15.57 -20.84 3.74
C LYS A 184 -15.66 -22.22 4.37
N GLY A 185 -16.73 -22.46 5.12
CA GLY A 185 -17.04 -23.77 5.69
C GLY A 185 -18.53 -23.99 5.92
N ILE A 186 -18.90 -25.24 6.11
CA ILE A 186 -20.27 -25.70 6.35
C ILE A 186 -20.32 -26.35 7.73
N GLU A 187 -21.33 -26.00 8.53
CA GLU A 187 -21.59 -26.61 9.85
C GLU A 187 -22.84 -27.50 9.78
N VAL A 188 -22.75 -28.70 10.38
CA VAL A 188 -23.83 -29.69 10.46
C VAL A 188 -23.94 -30.17 11.91
N ASN A 189 -25.16 -30.15 12.46
CA ASN A 189 -25.43 -30.45 13.87
C ASN A 189 -26.41 -31.63 14.05
N CYS A 190 -26.85 -32.25 12.96
CA CYS A 190 -27.74 -33.41 13.00
C CYS A 190 -27.55 -34.28 11.75
N ARG A 191 -27.99 -35.54 11.84
CA ARG A 191 -27.92 -36.50 10.74
C ARG A 191 -28.81 -36.08 9.58
N PHE A 192 -28.38 -36.39 8.36
CA PHE A 192 -29.18 -36.18 7.16
C PHE A 192 -29.75 -37.51 6.64
N ALA A 193 -31.06 -37.66 6.74
CA ALA A 193 -31.78 -38.89 6.36
C ALA A 193 -31.56 -39.30 4.88
N GLY A 194 -31.27 -38.33 3.99
CA GLY A 194 -31.02 -38.60 2.58
C GLY A 194 -29.80 -39.48 2.28
N PHE A 195 -28.89 -39.67 3.25
CA PHE A 195 -27.77 -40.61 3.13
C PHE A 195 -27.98 -41.94 3.89
N GLU A 196 -29.03 -42.08 4.71
CA GLU A 196 -29.26 -43.27 5.55
C GLU A 196 -29.77 -44.50 4.78
N GLY A 197 -30.24 -44.32 3.53
CA GLY A 197 -30.75 -45.40 2.67
C GLY A 197 -29.75 -45.94 1.64
N LEU A 198 -28.51 -45.46 1.62
CA LEU A 198 -27.52 -45.88 0.62
C LEU A 198 -26.59 -47.01 1.12
N ASP A 199 -26.68 -47.39 2.41
CA ASP A 199 -25.79 -48.37 3.03
C ASP A 199 -26.47 -49.73 3.23
N GLY A 200 -26.29 -50.64 2.27
CA GLY A 200 -26.71 -52.04 2.42
C GLY A 200 -26.25 -52.94 1.29
N ASN A 201 -25.17 -53.69 1.52
CA ASN A 201 -24.73 -54.92 0.85
C ASN A 201 -24.50 -54.95 -0.68
N GLY A 202 -23.28 -55.34 -1.07
CA GLY A 202 -23.03 -56.21 -2.22
C GLY A 202 -22.52 -55.53 -3.48
N MET A 203 -21.31 -55.93 -3.92
CA MET A 203 -20.89 -55.80 -5.31
C MET A 203 -21.87 -56.57 -6.20
N GLN A 204 -22.61 -55.87 -7.06
CA GLN A 204 -23.12 -56.41 -8.32
C GLN A 204 -23.36 -55.26 -9.29
N GLU A 205 -22.81 -55.41 -10.50
CA GLU A 205 -23.15 -54.62 -11.68
C GLU A 205 -24.64 -54.78 -11.96
N ASP A 206 -25.39 -53.68 -12.03
CA ASP A 206 -26.52 -53.47 -12.95
C ASP A 206 -26.99 -52.00 -12.85
N ASP A 207 -27.59 -51.53 -13.95
CA ASP A 207 -27.87 -50.14 -14.36
C ASP A 207 -28.39 -49.12 -13.30
N PRO A 208 -28.14 -47.81 -13.50
CA PRO A 208 -28.41 -46.78 -12.49
C PRO A 208 -29.91 -46.55 -12.26
N PRO A 209 -30.39 -46.55 -11.00
CA PRO A 209 -31.70 -45.99 -10.67
C PRO A 209 -31.61 -44.46 -10.60
N GLU A 210 -32.42 -43.79 -11.42
CA GLU A 210 -32.73 -42.36 -11.33
C GLU A 210 -33.47 -42.04 -10.02
N ALA A 211 -32.74 -41.71 -8.96
CA ALA A 211 -33.22 -40.85 -7.87
C ALA A 211 -32.10 -40.62 -6.85
N LEU A 212 -31.46 -39.45 -6.92
CA LEU A 212 -30.88 -38.66 -5.81
C LEU A 212 -30.02 -37.50 -6.37
N GLN A 213 -30.53 -36.81 -7.40
CA GLN A 213 -30.07 -35.47 -7.80
C GLN A 213 -31.24 -34.51 -7.66
N GLN A 214 -31.56 -34.09 -6.43
CA GLN A 214 -32.41 -32.93 -6.21
C GLN A 214 -32.40 -32.52 -4.73
N VAL A 215 -31.31 -31.85 -4.30
CA VAL A 215 -31.41 -30.73 -3.36
C VAL A 215 -30.37 -29.69 -3.78
N ALA A 216 -30.64 -28.97 -4.87
CA ALA A 216 -30.11 -27.63 -5.16
C ALA A 216 -30.60 -27.11 -6.51
N VAL A 217 -31.91 -27.07 -6.78
CA VAL A 217 -32.50 -26.09 -7.72
C VAL A 217 -33.94 -25.82 -7.30
N THR A 218 -34.18 -24.71 -6.62
CA THR A 218 -35.52 -24.12 -6.50
C THR A 218 -35.68 -23.08 -7.61
N THR A 219 -36.16 -23.53 -8.76
CA THR A 219 -36.91 -22.70 -9.69
C THR A 219 -38.22 -23.41 -9.96
N VAL A 220 -39.29 -22.82 -9.44
CA VAL A 220 -40.66 -23.23 -9.71
C VAL A 220 -41.02 -22.83 -11.14
N SER A 221 -41.39 -23.81 -11.95
CA SER A 221 -42.40 -23.63 -12.99
C SER A 221 -43.07 -24.98 -13.22
N GLY A 222 -44.38 -25.04 -12.99
CA GLY A 222 -45.22 -26.18 -13.33
C GLY A 222 -46.47 -25.70 -14.05
N ASP A 223 -46.68 -26.24 -15.25
CA ASP A 223 -47.93 -26.31 -16.02
C ASP A 223 -48.09 -27.82 -16.36
N ALA A 224 -49.24 -28.49 -16.44
CA ALA A 224 -50.67 -28.18 -16.26
C ALA A 224 -51.46 -29.51 -16.29
N GLN A 225 -52.79 -29.40 -16.15
CA GLN A 225 -53.91 -30.35 -16.40
C GLN A 225 -54.52 -31.01 -15.15
N ASP A 226 -55.84 -31.02 -14.91
CA ASP A 226 -56.97 -31.06 -15.86
C ASP A 226 -58.32 -30.58 -15.23
N TYR A 227 -59.36 -30.45 -16.09
CA TYR A 227 -60.80 -30.14 -15.91
C TYR A 227 -61.28 -28.67 -16.11
N PRO A 228 -62.49 -28.43 -16.69
CA PRO A 228 -62.85 -28.67 -18.09
C PRO A 228 -63.41 -27.40 -18.80
N PHE A 229 -63.28 -27.39 -20.14
CA PHE A 229 -64.05 -26.65 -21.16
C PHE A 229 -65.01 -25.51 -20.74
N ARG A 230 -64.73 -24.30 -21.26
CA ARG A 230 -65.71 -23.58 -22.11
C ARG A 230 -65.06 -22.49 -22.98
N ASN A 231 -65.40 -22.60 -24.26
CA ASN A 231 -65.18 -21.69 -25.39
C ASN A 231 -65.07 -20.20 -25.04
N ILE A 232 -64.23 -19.48 -25.80
CA ILE A 232 -64.68 -18.46 -26.77
C ILE A 232 -63.54 -18.19 -27.77
N GLN A 233 -63.93 -18.16 -29.04
CA GLN A 233 -63.12 -17.87 -30.23
C GLN A 233 -62.62 -16.42 -30.27
N GLU A 234 -61.52 -16.25 -31.01
CA GLU A 234 -61.19 -15.16 -31.95
C GLU A 234 -61.55 -13.72 -31.57
N GLU A 235 -60.54 -12.85 -31.50
CA GLU A 235 -60.34 -11.84 -32.56
C GLU A 235 -59.01 -11.08 -32.39
N ALA A 236 -58.45 -10.71 -33.53
CA ALA A 236 -57.15 -10.09 -33.71
C ALA A 236 -57.07 -8.65 -33.20
N CYS A 237 -55.90 -8.22 -32.74
CA CYS A 237 -55.26 -7.00 -33.24
C CYS A 237 -53.79 -6.90 -32.79
N ALA A 238 -52.93 -6.61 -33.77
CA ALA A 238 -51.52 -6.33 -33.59
C ALA A 238 -51.28 -5.11 -32.67
N ALA A 239 -50.27 -5.21 -31.80
CA ALA A 239 -49.64 -4.07 -31.15
C ALA A 239 -48.12 -4.10 -31.45
N PRO A 240 -47.50 -2.97 -31.81
CA PRO A 240 -46.18 -2.93 -32.43
C PRO A 240 -45.03 -3.07 -31.42
N ALA A 241 -43.88 -3.50 -31.95
CA ALA A 241 -42.59 -3.52 -31.25
C ALA A 241 -42.26 -2.14 -30.62
N PRO A 242 -41.56 -2.11 -29.47
CA PRO A 242 -41.18 -0.84 -28.85
C PRO A 242 -40.12 -0.15 -29.73
N ASP A 243 -40.52 0.97 -30.33
CA ASP A 243 -39.65 1.91 -31.02
C ASP A 243 -38.55 2.40 -30.07
N LEU A 244 -37.30 2.08 -30.41
CA LEU A 244 -36.07 2.59 -29.80
C LEU A 244 -35.69 3.97 -30.35
N GLU A 245 -36.65 4.75 -30.84
CA GLU A 245 -36.49 6.14 -31.28
C GLU A 245 -37.50 7.04 -30.55
N LYS A 246 -37.13 7.46 -29.33
CA LYS A 246 -37.53 8.73 -28.69
C LYS A 246 -36.87 8.83 -27.32
N THR A 247 -35.55 8.94 -27.31
CA THR A 247 -34.94 9.85 -26.33
C THR A 247 -35.44 11.23 -26.70
N ALA A 248 -36.19 11.85 -25.78
CA ALA A 248 -36.68 13.21 -25.96
C ALA A 248 -35.53 14.09 -26.45
N ALA A 249 -35.64 14.54 -27.70
CA ALA A 249 -34.88 15.67 -28.18
C ALA A 249 -35.29 16.84 -27.29
N VAL A 250 -34.48 17.14 -26.28
CA VAL A 250 -34.46 18.48 -25.71
C VAL A 250 -34.11 19.37 -26.90
N THR A 251 -35.11 20.07 -27.42
CA THR A 251 -34.95 21.12 -28.41
C THR A 251 -33.88 22.06 -27.89
N GLY A 252 -32.66 21.91 -28.43
CA GLY A 252 -31.58 22.83 -28.19
C GLY A 252 -31.97 24.16 -28.81
N PHE A 253 -32.61 25.04 -28.02
CA PHE A 253 -32.51 26.47 -28.28
C PHE A 253 -31.02 26.77 -28.31
N ARG A 254 -30.44 26.94 -29.51
CA ARG A 254 -29.10 27.49 -29.69
C ARG A 254 -29.07 28.79 -28.92
N GLN A 255 -28.48 28.77 -27.73
CA GLN A 255 -28.35 29.98 -26.94
C GLN A 255 -27.46 30.96 -27.72
N SER A 256 -27.74 32.26 -27.61
CA SER A 256 -26.93 33.25 -28.30
C SER A 256 -25.47 33.16 -27.82
N ALA A 257 -24.51 33.39 -28.73
CA ALA A 257 -23.08 33.38 -28.41
C ALA A 257 -22.76 34.27 -27.19
N GLY A 258 -23.49 35.37 -27.00
CA GLY A 258 -23.38 36.26 -25.84
C GLY A 258 -23.62 35.58 -24.49
N ARG A 259 -24.49 34.57 -24.39
CA ARG A 259 -24.73 33.85 -23.12
C ARG A 259 -23.55 32.93 -22.75
N TYR A 260 -22.93 32.31 -23.74
CA TYR A 260 -21.71 31.53 -23.52
C TYR A 260 -20.51 32.42 -23.18
N LEU A 261 -20.40 33.59 -23.80
CA LEU A 261 -19.39 34.59 -23.42
C LEU A 261 -19.60 35.06 -21.98
N LEU A 262 -20.85 35.33 -21.58
CA LEU A 262 -21.17 35.69 -20.19
C LEU A 262 -20.81 34.54 -19.21
N ALA A 263 -21.07 33.29 -19.59
CA ALA A 263 -20.68 32.13 -18.79
C ALA A 263 -19.17 32.06 -18.56
N VAL A 264 -18.37 32.26 -19.61
CA VAL A 264 -16.90 32.34 -19.54
C VAL A 264 -16.48 33.47 -18.61
N LEU A 265 -17.07 34.66 -18.76
CA LEU A 265 -16.76 35.83 -17.93
C LEU A 265 -17.06 35.58 -16.44
N ILE A 266 -18.20 34.97 -16.11
CA ILE A 266 -18.59 34.69 -14.71
C ILE A 266 -17.58 33.74 -14.05
N ILE A 267 -17.26 32.61 -14.70
CA ILE A 267 -16.31 31.62 -14.16
C ILE A 267 -14.91 32.25 -14.04
N SER A 268 -14.48 33.00 -15.06
CA SER A 268 -13.16 33.67 -15.04
C SER A 268 -13.07 34.70 -13.92
N LEU A 269 -14.10 35.54 -13.75
CA LEU A 269 -14.12 36.55 -12.70
C LEU A 269 -14.11 35.92 -11.31
N ALA A 270 -14.89 34.84 -11.10
CA ALA A 270 -14.90 34.11 -9.85
C ALA A 270 -13.51 33.53 -9.53
N ALA A 271 -12.85 32.90 -10.51
CA ALA A 271 -11.49 32.38 -10.34
C ALA A 271 -10.49 33.51 -10.05
N ILE A 272 -10.53 34.62 -10.78
CA ILE A 272 -9.63 35.77 -10.56
C ILE A 272 -9.78 36.33 -9.15
N ILE A 273 -11.02 36.50 -8.67
CA ILE A 273 -11.29 36.99 -7.32
C ILE A 273 -10.75 36.02 -6.28
N SER A 274 -11.02 34.72 -6.43
CA SER A 274 -10.60 33.70 -5.45
C SER A 274 -9.07 33.50 -5.39
N TYR A 275 -8.36 33.74 -6.49
CA TYR A 275 -6.90 33.60 -6.58
C TYR A 275 -6.16 34.94 -6.54
N GLY A 276 -6.85 36.06 -6.33
CA GLY A 276 -6.26 37.40 -6.42
C GLY A 276 -5.05 37.61 -5.49
N ASN A 277 -5.10 37.05 -4.27
CA ASN A 277 -4.00 37.15 -3.29
C ASN A 277 -2.68 36.54 -3.77
N VAL A 278 -2.73 35.54 -4.65
CA VAL A 278 -1.55 34.89 -5.19
C VAL A 278 -1.20 35.35 -6.60
N LEU A 279 -2.17 35.84 -7.38
CA LEU A 279 -1.92 36.42 -8.71
C LEU A 279 -1.18 37.75 -8.64
N TRP A 280 -1.43 38.52 -7.58
CA TRP A 280 -0.76 39.79 -7.31
C TRP A 280 -0.16 39.80 -5.89
N PRO A 281 0.82 38.92 -5.61
CA PRO A 281 1.44 38.85 -4.30
C PRO A 281 2.36 40.06 -4.12
N PRO A 282 2.61 40.51 -2.88
CA PRO A 282 3.70 41.45 -2.58
C PRO A 282 5.03 40.90 -3.14
N ALA A 283 5.91 41.78 -3.62
CA ALA A 283 7.13 41.37 -4.35
C ALA A 283 8.00 40.33 -3.61
N GLU A 284 8.09 40.42 -2.29
CA GLU A 284 8.90 39.53 -1.44
C GLU A 284 8.13 38.28 -0.92
N GLN A 285 6.86 38.13 -1.29
CA GLN A 285 5.96 37.13 -0.71
C GLN A 285 5.32 36.22 -1.75
N HIS A 286 5.96 35.98 -2.90
CA HIS A 286 5.41 35.16 -3.97
C HIS A 286 5.82 33.68 -3.88
N TYR A 287 6.42 33.24 -2.77
CA TYR A 287 6.94 31.88 -2.62
C TYR A 287 5.86 30.90 -2.18
N PRO A 288 5.81 29.68 -2.73
CA PRO A 288 4.84 28.67 -2.33
C PRO A 288 5.19 28.08 -0.96
N TRP A 289 4.16 27.64 -0.23
CA TRP A 289 4.31 26.97 1.08
C TRP A 289 3.96 25.48 1.04
N GLY A 290 3.46 24.99 -0.09
CA GLY A 290 3.04 23.58 -0.23
C GLY A 290 4.18 22.59 -0.11
N SER A 291 3.91 21.45 0.50
CA SER A 291 4.90 20.43 0.88
C SER A 291 5.70 19.92 -0.32
N ASP A 292 5.05 19.70 -1.47
CA ASP A 292 5.69 19.16 -2.68
C ASP A 292 6.03 20.23 -3.73
N THR A 293 5.56 21.46 -3.56
CA THR A 293 5.61 22.47 -4.62
C THR A 293 7.04 22.76 -5.07
N TRP A 294 7.96 22.94 -4.13
CA TRP A 294 9.36 23.26 -4.45
C TRP A 294 10.05 22.14 -5.23
N GLY A 295 9.75 20.88 -4.91
CA GLY A 295 10.28 19.74 -5.66
C GLY A 295 9.80 19.71 -7.11
N HIS A 296 8.54 20.08 -7.36
CA HIS A 296 8.02 20.19 -8.73
C HIS A 296 8.61 21.39 -9.49
N LEU A 297 8.73 22.54 -8.83
CA LEU A 297 9.34 23.73 -9.43
C LEU A 297 10.80 23.49 -9.79
N PHE A 298 11.56 22.75 -8.97
CA PHE A 298 12.94 22.39 -9.29
C PHE A 298 13.03 21.62 -10.60
N LYS A 299 12.18 20.60 -10.80
CA LYS A 299 12.20 19.80 -12.03
C LYS A 299 11.85 20.62 -13.26
N ALA A 300 10.90 21.55 -13.14
CA ALA A 300 10.54 22.46 -14.22
C ALA A 300 11.67 23.46 -14.52
N GLU A 301 12.33 24.02 -13.50
CA GLU A 301 13.48 24.92 -13.68
C GLU A 301 14.67 24.19 -14.29
N TYR A 302 14.96 22.97 -13.83
CA TYR A 302 15.97 22.10 -14.40
C TYR A 302 15.68 21.79 -15.88
N LEU A 303 14.46 21.38 -16.21
CA LEU A 303 14.04 21.11 -17.59
C LEU A 303 14.16 22.34 -18.48
N TYR A 304 13.76 23.52 -17.98
CA TYR A 304 13.88 24.78 -18.70
C TYR A 304 15.34 25.06 -19.10
N HIS A 305 16.28 24.93 -18.17
CA HIS A 305 17.70 25.14 -18.44
C HIS A 305 18.28 24.08 -19.39
N GLU A 306 17.86 22.82 -19.30
CA GLU A 306 18.29 21.77 -20.22
C GLU A 306 17.77 22.01 -21.65
N ILE A 307 16.52 22.46 -21.81
CA ILE A 307 15.96 22.84 -23.11
C ILE A 307 16.79 23.97 -23.74
N LEU A 308 17.22 24.97 -22.96
CA LEU A 308 18.08 26.06 -23.45
C LEU A 308 19.46 25.57 -23.93
N LYS A 309 19.96 24.46 -23.39
CA LYS A 309 21.21 23.81 -23.83
C LYS A 309 21.01 22.89 -25.04
N GLY A 310 19.77 22.69 -25.51
CA GLY A 310 19.43 21.77 -26.59
C GLY A 310 19.08 20.34 -26.13
N ASN A 311 19.07 20.09 -24.81
CA ASN A 311 18.67 18.81 -24.23
C ASN A 311 17.16 18.82 -23.92
N TYR A 312 16.36 18.39 -24.89
CA TYR A 312 14.90 18.45 -24.79
C TYR A 312 14.27 17.36 -23.90
N TYR A 313 14.99 16.29 -23.57
CA TYR A 313 14.50 15.22 -22.70
C TYR A 313 15.65 14.72 -21.81
N PRO A 314 16.00 15.46 -20.73
CA PRO A 314 17.11 15.11 -19.86
C PRO A 314 16.81 13.83 -19.07
N ASP A 315 17.42 12.72 -19.47
CA ASP A 315 17.21 11.40 -18.85
C ASP A 315 17.92 11.24 -17.49
N PHE A 316 18.86 12.13 -17.19
CA PHE A 316 19.74 12.05 -16.02
C PHE A 316 19.91 13.42 -15.36
N SER A 317 19.94 13.45 -14.03
CA SER A 317 20.29 14.64 -13.23
C SER A 317 21.18 14.24 -12.06
N GLN A 318 22.26 14.99 -11.85
CA GLN A 318 23.21 14.82 -10.75
C GLN A 318 22.72 15.40 -9.41
N PHE A 319 21.73 16.28 -9.44
CA PHE A 319 21.46 17.18 -8.33
C PHE A 319 20.87 16.50 -7.10
N TRP A 320 20.15 15.39 -7.25
CA TRP A 320 19.51 14.69 -6.14
C TRP A 320 19.91 13.22 -6.11
N TYR A 321 19.88 12.64 -4.91
CA TYR A 321 19.96 11.19 -4.69
C TYR A 321 21.22 10.52 -5.26
N ASN A 322 22.35 11.23 -5.29
CA ASN A 322 23.61 10.76 -5.90
C ASN A 322 23.48 10.44 -7.40
N GLY A 323 22.55 11.11 -8.07
CA GLY A 323 22.19 10.85 -9.46
C GLY A 323 20.81 10.18 -9.57
N GLY A 324 19.96 10.70 -10.44
CA GLY A 324 18.62 10.17 -10.65
C GLY A 324 18.07 10.42 -12.05
N GLN A 325 16.90 9.84 -12.34
CA GLN A 325 16.19 9.98 -13.62
C GLN A 325 14.90 10.81 -13.42
N PRO A 326 14.97 12.15 -13.52
CA PRO A 326 13.88 13.04 -13.08
C PRO A 326 12.57 12.85 -13.85
N PHE A 327 12.62 12.35 -15.08
CA PHE A 327 11.45 12.16 -15.95
C PHE A 327 11.15 10.69 -16.28
N ARG A 328 11.89 9.72 -15.71
CA ARG A 328 11.52 8.30 -15.79
C ARG A 328 10.37 7.99 -14.84
N TYR A 329 10.49 8.40 -13.58
CA TYR A 329 9.52 8.05 -12.53
C TYR A 329 8.46 9.14 -12.29
N TRP A 330 8.61 10.31 -12.90
CA TRP A 330 7.63 11.39 -12.84
C TRP A 330 7.14 11.75 -14.23
N ALA A 331 5.82 11.86 -14.35
CA ALA A 331 5.19 12.07 -15.63
C ALA A 331 5.56 13.45 -16.19
N PRO A 332 5.98 13.54 -17.47
CA PRO A 332 6.71 14.71 -17.95
C PRO A 332 5.83 15.95 -18.19
N LEU A 333 4.57 15.78 -18.61
CA LEU A 333 3.76 16.86 -19.19
C LEU A 333 3.64 18.13 -18.31
N PRO A 334 3.39 18.05 -16.99
CA PRO A 334 3.28 19.23 -16.13
C PRO A 334 4.54 20.08 -16.16
N TYR A 335 5.72 19.45 -16.21
CA TYR A 335 7.01 20.15 -16.18
C TYR A 335 7.31 20.88 -17.49
N TYR A 336 6.91 20.33 -18.65
CA TYR A 336 7.02 21.05 -19.92
C TYR A 336 6.12 22.28 -19.96
N LEU A 337 4.90 22.18 -19.43
CA LEU A 337 3.99 23.33 -19.34
C LEU A 337 4.50 24.38 -18.35
N LEU A 338 5.06 23.96 -17.21
CA LEU A 338 5.70 24.86 -16.24
C LEU A 338 6.96 25.53 -16.84
N ALA A 339 7.81 24.80 -17.56
CA ALA A 339 8.98 25.35 -18.25
C ALA A 339 8.58 26.35 -19.35
N LEU A 340 7.48 26.10 -20.06
CA LEU A 340 6.91 27.05 -21.01
C LEU A 340 6.40 28.31 -20.29
N MET A 341 5.70 28.17 -19.16
CA MET A 341 5.26 29.33 -18.37
C MET A 341 6.45 30.10 -17.80
N ARG A 342 7.49 29.40 -17.33
CA ARG A 342 8.76 29.96 -16.86
C ARG A 342 9.45 30.84 -17.90
N TRP A 343 9.36 30.46 -19.17
CA TRP A 343 9.86 31.27 -20.29
C TRP A 343 9.13 32.62 -20.40
N PHE A 344 7.81 32.64 -20.22
CA PHE A 344 7.02 33.88 -20.27
C PHE A 344 7.12 34.73 -19.01
N THR A 345 7.18 34.11 -17.82
CA THR A 345 7.17 34.83 -16.54
C THR A 345 8.55 35.35 -16.15
N GLY A 346 9.63 34.74 -16.64
CA GLY A 346 10.98 35.05 -16.17
C GLY A 346 11.31 34.53 -14.77
N ASP A 347 10.35 33.90 -14.09
CA ASP A 347 10.45 33.42 -12.71
C ASP A 347 9.60 32.15 -12.51
N ILE A 348 10.20 31.12 -11.91
CA ILE A 348 9.59 29.80 -11.71
C ILE A 348 8.47 29.78 -10.67
N TYR A 349 8.52 30.64 -9.66
CA TYR A 349 7.51 30.71 -8.61
C TYR A 349 6.23 31.33 -9.18
N TYR A 350 6.35 32.41 -9.96
CA TYR A 350 5.22 32.96 -10.71
C TYR A 350 4.67 31.97 -11.74
N ALA A 351 5.53 31.21 -12.42
CA ALA A 351 5.09 30.16 -13.33
C ALA A 351 4.25 29.10 -12.60
N GLY A 352 4.65 28.68 -11.40
CA GLY A 352 3.89 27.76 -10.55
C GLY A 352 2.51 28.30 -10.15
N ILE A 353 2.44 29.57 -9.72
CA ILE A 353 1.18 30.23 -9.37
C ILE A 353 0.24 30.29 -10.57
N TYR A 354 0.74 30.76 -11.72
CA TYR A 354 -0.07 30.88 -12.93
C TYR A 354 -0.48 29.52 -13.47
N PHE A 355 0.35 28.49 -13.33
CA PHE A 355 0.00 27.12 -13.66
C PHE A 355 -1.21 26.63 -12.85
N VAL A 356 -1.20 26.83 -11.53
CA VAL A 356 -2.34 26.47 -10.66
C VAL A 356 -3.59 27.23 -11.07
N PHE A 357 -3.49 28.54 -11.30
CA PHE A 357 -4.63 29.37 -11.71
C PHE A 357 -5.20 28.93 -13.07
N VAL A 358 -4.35 28.71 -14.08
CA VAL A 358 -4.77 28.26 -15.41
C VAL A 358 -5.43 26.89 -15.34
N CYS A 359 -4.93 25.97 -14.51
CA CYS A 359 -5.55 24.67 -14.27
C CYS A 359 -6.96 24.81 -13.65
N ALA A 360 -7.10 25.63 -12.60
CA ALA A 360 -8.38 25.88 -11.96
C ALA A 360 -9.39 26.48 -12.97
N LEU A 361 -8.97 27.49 -13.74
CA LEU A 361 -9.78 28.13 -14.76
C LEU A 361 -10.19 27.15 -15.87
N PHE A 362 -9.24 26.36 -16.39
CA PHE A 362 -9.52 25.38 -17.45
C PHE A 362 -10.52 24.30 -16.97
N GLY A 363 -10.33 23.80 -15.75
CA GLY A 363 -11.26 22.85 -15.14
C GLY A 363 -12.66 23.44 -14.97
N GLY A 364 -12.75 24.68 -14.48
CA GLY A 364 -14.01 25.41 -14.33
C GLY A 364 -14.73 25.65 -15.66
N LEU A 365 -14.01 26.15 -16.68
CA LEU A 365 -14.56 26.43 -18.01
C LEU A 365 -15.03 25.16 -18.74
N SER A 366 -14.39 24.01 -18.48
CA SER A 366 -14.80 22.72 -19.05
C SER A 366 -16.23 22.33 -18.69
N TRP A 367 -16.78 22.84 -17.57
CA TRP A 367 -18.18 22.61 -17.19
C TRP A 367 -19.20 23.23 -18.15
N ILE A 368 -18.84 24.26 -18.93
CA ILE A 368 -19.73 24.85 -19.95
C ILE A 368 -20.19 23.78 -20.97
N LEU A 369 -19.37 22.76 -21.23
CA LEU A 369 -19.67 21.64 -22.13
C LEU A 369 -20.80 20.73 -21.61
N TYR A 370 -21.16 20.83 -20.33
CA TYR A 370 -22.27 20.11 -19.71
C TYR A 370 -23.61 20.81 -19.92
N SER A 371 -23.62 22.03 -20.47
CA SER A 371 -24.84 22.84 -20.66
C SER A 371 -25.93 22.14 -21.46
N GLY A 372 -25.57 21.26 -22.40
CA GLY A 372 -26.53 20.45 -23.15
C GLY A 372 -27.24 19.36 -22.33
N ARG A 373 -26.74 19.02 -21.13
CA ARG A 373 -27.32 17.98 -20.25
C ARG A 373 -27.93 18.51 -18.96
N MET A 374 -27.34 19.55 -18.36
CA MET A 374 -27.82 20.12 -17.09
C MET A 374 -28.36 21.55 -17.22
N GLY A 375 -28.33 22.14 -18.41
CA GLY A 375 -28.63 23.55 -18.62
C GLY A 375 -27.44 24.46 -18.34
N LEU A 376 -27.45 25.67 -18.93
CA LEU A 376 -26.32 26.60 -18.84
C LEU A 376 -26.09 27.11 -17.41
N ALA A 377 -27.14 27.47 -16.68
CA ALA A 377 -26.99 28.02 -15.33
C ALA A 377 -26.35 26.99 -14.37
N PRO A 378 -26.85 25.75 -14.20
CA PRO A 378 -26.19 24.75 -13.37
C PRO A 378 -24.75 24.43 -13.79
N SER A 379 -24.45 24.51 -15.10
CA SER A 379 -23.09 24.34 -15.62
C SER A 379 -22.14 25.46 -15.17
N ILE A 380 -22.61 26.71 -15.18
CA ILE A 380 -21.83 27.86 -14.66
C ILE A 380 -21.59 27.69 -13.16
N LEU A 381 -22.62 27.34 -12.40
CA LEU A 381 -22.53 27.14 -10.95
C LEU A 381 -21.53 26.03 -10.59
N ALA A 382 -21.61 24.89 -11.29
CA ALA A 382 -20.65 23.79 -11.14
C ALA A 382 -19.22 24.23 -11.51
N GLY A 383 -19.06 24.98 -12.60
CA GLY A 383 -17.76 25.52 -13.01
C GLY A 383 -17.14 26.47 -11.98
N VAL A 384 -17.95 27.36 -11.37
CA VAL A 384 -17.49 28.25 -10.30
C VAL A 384 -17.05 27.43 -9.08
N VAL A 385 -17.89 26.50 -8.59
CA VAL A 385 -17.55 25.67 -7.42
C VAL A 385 -16.32 24.79 -7.70
N TRP A 386 -16.19 24.23 -8.90
CA TRP A 386 -15.04 23.40 -9.29
C TRP A 386 -13.72 24.15 -9.22
N SER A 387 -13.70 25.41 -9.69
CA SER A 387 -12.51 26.27 -9.65
C SER A 387 -12.02 26.55 -8.24
N VAL A 388 -12.86 26.42 -7.21
CA VAL A 388 -12.53 26.68 -5.80
C VAL A 388 -12.81 25.48 -4.89
N TRP A 389 -13.00 24.29 -5.47
CA TRP A 389 -13.34 23.10 -4.71
C TRP A 389 -12.27 22.83 -3.65
N GLN A 390 -12.66 22.75 -2.39
CA GLN A 390 -11.72 22.86 -1.27
C GLN A 390 -10.59 21.82 -1.28
N ASP A 391 -10.83 20.58 -1.73
CA ASP A 391 -9.76 19.57 -1.85
C ASP A 391 -8.87 19.85 -3.07
N ASN A 392 -9.40 20.36 -4.18
CA ASN A 392 -8.58 20.76 -5.33
C ASN A 392 -7.64 21.91 -4.93
N VAL A 393 -8.14 22.88 -4.15
CA VAL A 393 -7.34 23.98 -3.61
C VAL A 393 -6.32 23.47 -2.59
N ARG A 394 -6.68 22.52 -1.72
CA ARG A 394 -5.75 21.88 -0.76
C ARG A 394 -4.63 21.15 -1.50
N VAL A 395 -4.95 20.39 -2.53
CA VAL A 395 -3.95 19.71 -3.39
C VAL A 395 -3.03 20.73 -4.05
N ALA A 396 -3.57 21.86 -4.51
CA ALA A 396 -2.78 22.88 -5.19
C ALA A 396 -1.82 23.66 -4.28
N PHE A 397 -2.23 24.01 -3.06
CA PHE A 397 -1.44 24.89 -2.18
C PHE A 397 -0.81 24.21 -0.97
N SER A 398 -1.49 23.24 -0.36
CA SER A 398 -0.99 22.53 0.83
C SER A 398 -0.17 21.32 0.44
N GLU A 399 -0.74 20.37 -0.33
CA GLU A 399 0.01 19.23 -0.85
C GLU A 399 1.07 19.73 -1.84
N GLY A 400 0.71 20.68 -2.70
CA GLY A 400 1.63 21.24 -3.70
C GLY A 400 1.86 20.34 -4.91
N ASN A 401 1.01 19.32 -5.10
CA ASN A 401 1.17 18.29 -6.13
C ASN A 401 0.67 18.80 -7.50
N LEU A 402 1.50 19.62 -8.16
CA LEU A 402 1.20 20.26 -9.45
C LEU A 402 0.79 19.26 -10.56
N PRO A 403 1.40 18.06 -10.67
CA PRO A 403 0.93 17.04 -11.61
C PRO A 403 -0.52 16.59 -11.39
N ARG A 404 -0.93 16.42 -10.12
CA ARG A 404 -2.32 16.10 -9.76
C ARG A 404 -3.27 17.26 -10.05
N VAL A 405 -2.83 18.51 -9.86
CA VAL A 405 -3.62 19.70 -10.21
C VAL A 405 -3.97 19.70 -11.70
N LEU A 406 -3.02 19.44 -12.58
CA LEU A 406 -3.28 19.39 -14.03
C LEU A 406 -4.16 18.20 -14.41
N ALA A 407 -3.90 17.01 -13.85
CA ALA A 407 -4.76 15.84 -14.08
C ALA A 407 -6.22 16.11 -13.67
N THR A 408 -6.42 16.79 -12.53
CA THR A 408 -7.75 17.18 -12.03
C THR A 408 -8.39 18.25 -12.91
N ALA A 409 -7.62 19.20 -13.45
CA ALA A 409 -8.13 20.20 -14.39
C ALA A 409 -8.67 19.56 -15.70
N LEU A 410 -8.03 18.49 -16.17
CA LEU A 410 -8.47 17.74 -17.36
C LEU A 410 -9.72 16.88 -17.11
N LEU A 411 -10.04 16.56 -15.85
CA LEU A 411 -11.06 15.58 -15.51
C LEU A 411 -12.48 15.96 -15.99
N PRO A 412 -13.01 17.19 -15.82
CA PRO A 412 -14.33 17.55 -16.34
C PRO A 412 -14.42 17.41 -17.87
N LEU A 413 -13.36 17.79 -18.59
CA LEU A 413 -13.29 17.61 -20.04
C LEU A 413 -13.26 16.12 -20.43
N LEU A 414 -12.43 15.33 -19.75
CA LEU A 414 -12.34 13.88 -19.96
C LEU A 414 -13.72 13.21 -19.76
N PHE A 415 -14.39 13.51 -18.66
CA PHE A 415 -15.68 12.89 -18.34
C PHE A 415 -16.75 13.22 -19.40
N ILE A 416 -16.92 14.50 -19.77
CA ILE A 416 -17.98 14.88 -20.71
C ILE A 416 -17.73 14.30 -22.11
N ILE A 417 -16.47 14.26 -22.55
CA ILE A 417 -16.08 13.66 -23.84
C ILE A 417 -16.24 12.15 -23.81
N PHE A 418 -15.86 11.48 -22.71
CA PHE A 418 -16.06 10.05 -22.52
C PHE A 418 -17.55 9.69 -22.59
N LEU A 419 -18.40 10.42 -21.89
CA LEU A 419 -19.85 10.21 -21.93
C LEU A 419 -20.41 10.43 -23.35
N LYS A 420 -19.93 11.46 -24.09
CA LYS A 420 -20.28 11.66 -25.51
C LYS A 420 -19.77 10.53 -26.42
N ALA A 421 -18.63 9.90 -26.09
CA ALA A 421 -18.07 8.78 -26.86
C ALA A 421 -18.87 7.48 -26.67
N LEU A 422 -19.50 7.30 -25.50
CA LEU A 422 -20.42 6.19 -25.22
C LEU A 422 -21.77 6.38 -25.94
N GLU A 423 -22.32 7.60 -25.91
CA GLU A 423 -23.63 7.90 -26.50
C GLU A 423 -23.59 8.03 -28.04
N ASN A 424 -22.60 8.76 -28.59
CA ASN A 424 -22.51 9.01 -30.02
C ASN A 424 -21.57 8.01 -30.71
N ARG A 425 -22.13 6.85 -31.05
CA ARG A 425 -21.37 5.71 -31.62
C ARG A 425 -20.69 6.02 -32.95
N LYS A 426 -21.23 6.96 -33.73
CA LYS A 426 -20.68 7.31 -35.06
C LYS A 426 -19.53 8.32 -34.99
N SER A 427 -19.38 9.03 -33.88
CA SER A 427 -18.29 10.00 -33.73
C SER A 427 -17.00 9.33 -33.29
N TYR A 428 -16.15 9.00 -34.26
CA TYR A 428 -14.79 8.53 -33.98
C TYR A 428 -13.89 9.63 -33.39
N LEU A 429 -14.21 10.90 -33.66
CA LEU A 429 -13.51 12.04 -33.05
C LEU A 429 -13.64 12.01 -31.52
N ASN A 430 -14.83 11.73 -30.98
CA ASN A 430 -15.01 11.63 -29.52
C ASN A 430 -14.18 10.48 -28.92
N LEU A 431 -14.10 9.35 -29.63
CA LEU A 431 -13.28 8.20 -29.20
C LEU A 431 -11.79 8.55 -29.19
N LEU A 432 -11.30 9.17 -30.27
CA LEU A 432 -9.92 9.64 -30.37
C LEU A 432 -9.61 10.68 -29.28
N SER A 433 -10.53 11.60 -29.00
CA SER A 433 -10.37 12.57 -27.92
C SER A 433 -10.28 11.90 -26.54
N VAL A 434 -11.03 10.83 -26.26
CA VAL A 434 -10.85 10.04 -25.02
C VAL A 434 -9.45 9.45 -24.94
N VAL A 435 -8.98 8.80 -26.03
CA VAL A 435 -7.63 8.21 -26.06
C VAL A 435 -6.57 9.27 -25.77
N VAL A 436 -6.64 10.42 -26.45
CA VAL A 436 -5.72 11.54 -26.26
C VAL A 436 -5.80 12.09 -24.83
N LEU A 437 -7.00 12.28 -24.27
CA LEU A 437 -7.14 12.79 -22.91
C LEU A 437 -6.61 11.80 -21.87
N ILE A 438 -6.83 10.50 -22.01
CA ILE A 438 -6.23 9.49 -21.14
C ILE A 438 -4.70 9.49 -21.28
N HIS A 439 -4.17 9.59 -22.50
CA HIS A 439 -2.74 9.73 -22.74
C HIS A 439 -2.16 10.94 -21.98
N LEU A 440 -2.80 12.11 -22.12
CA LEU A 440 -2.38 13.33 -21.43
C LEU A 440 -2.48 13.19 -19.91
N VAL A 441 -3.55 12.59 -19.37
CA VAL A 441 -3.69 12.38 -17.92
C VAL A 441 -2.62 11.40 -17.40
N ILE A 442 -2.22 10.38 -18.17
CA ILE A 442 -1.10 9.50 -17.80
C ILE A 442 0.21 10.29 -17.75
N LEU A 443 0.47 11.12 -18.75
CA LEU A 443 1.63 12.01 -18.78
C LEU A 443 1.56 13.14 -17.75
N CYS A 444 0.40 13.39 -17.12
CA CYS A 444 0.29 14.20 -15.93
C CYS A 444 0.61 13.38 -14.68
N HIS A 445 -0.06 12.25 -14.47
CA HIS A 445 0.10 11.44 -13.28
C HIS A 445 -0.47 10.02 -13.48
N ALA A 446 0.39 9.00 -13.56
CA ALA A 446 0.00 7.61 -13.84
C ALA A 446 -1.04 7.03 -12.85
N MET A 447 -0.83 7.18 -11.54
CA MET A 447 -1.78 6.62 -10.54
C MET A 447 -3.16 7.30 -10.60
N ILE A 448 -3.22 8.62 -10.81
CA ILE A 448 -4.49 9.34 -11.00
C ILE A 448 -5.19 8.88 -12.27
N ALA A 449 -4.44 8.66 -13.36
CA ALA A 449 -5.00 8.12 -14.60
C ALA A 449 -5.62 6.73 -14.41
N ALA A 450 -4.95 5.84 -13.66
CA ALA A 450 -5.47 4.51 -13.33
C ALA A 450 -6.77 4.63 -12.50
N ILE A 451 -6.80 5.50 -11.49
CA ILE A 451 -8.00 5.81 -10.71
C ILE A 451 -9.13 6.31 -11.62
N TYR A 452 -8.86 7.25 -12.52
CA TYR A 452 -9.88 7.76 -13.45
C TYR A 452 -10.40 6.67 -14.38
N CYS A 453 -9.54 5.79 -14.89
CA CYS A 453 -9.99 4.65 -15.70
C CYS A 453 -10.93 3.74 -14.91
N LEU A 454 -10.59 3.39 -13.66
CA LEU A 454 -11.45 2.57 -12.79
C LEU A 454 -12.79 3.26 -12.49
N CYS A 455 -12.76 4.56 -12.18
CA CYS A 455 -13.97 5.34 -11.93
C CYS A 455 -14.86 5.45 -13.18
N LEU A 456 -14.28 5.65 -14.37
CA LEU A 456 -15.02 5.68 -15.63
C LEU A 456 -15.61 4.31 -15.98
N LEU A 457 -14.91 3.21 -15.67
CA LEU A 457 -15.45 1.85 -15.81
C LEU A 457 -16.61 1.59 -14.86
N MET A 458 -16.47 1.96 -13.58
CA MET A 458 -17.55 1.89 -12.59
C MET A 458 -18.76 2.72 -13.03
N PHE A 459 -18.52 3.95 -13.49
CA PHE A 459 -19.57 4.81 -14.03
C PHE A 459 -20.27 4.17 -15.23
N THR A 460 -19.52 3.59 -16.16
CA THR A 460 -20.08 2.95 -17.37
C THR A 460 -20.90 1.72 -17.01
N PHE A 461 -20.44 0.92 -16.04
CA PHE A 461 -21.19 -0.21 -15.50
C PHE A 461 -22.51 0.24 -14.88
N LEU A 462 -22.49 1.27 -14.02
CA LEU A 462 -23.70 1.81 -13.41
C LEU A 462 -24.63 2.45 -14.44
N LEU A 463 -24.07 3.10 -15.48
CA LEU A 463 -24.84 3.65 -16.58
C LEU A 463 -25.60 2.56 -17.33
N TRP A 464 -24.98 1.39 -17.52
CA TRP A 464 -25.64 0.21 -18.08
C TRP A 464 -26.74 -0.33 -17.15
N VAL A 465 -26.46 -0.47 -15.85
CA VAL A 465 -27.44 -0.91 -14.84
C VAL A 465 -28.69 -0.02 -14.82
N PHE A 466 -28.52 1.30 -14.98
CA PHE A 466 -29.64 2.25 -15.04
C PHE A 466 -30.26 2.43 -16.44
N GLY A 467 -29.88 1.60 -17.42
CA GLY A 467 -30.45 1.63 -18.77
C GLY A 467 -30.01 2.85 -19.61
N GLY A 468 -28.92 3.52 -19.23
CA GLY A 468 -28.35 4.66 -19.95
C GLY A 468 -27.42 4.30 -21.11
N CYS A 469 -26.92 3.06 -21.17
CA CYS A 469 -26.12 2.55 -22.30
C CYS A 469 -26.35 1.05 -22.53
N ARG A 470 -25.88 0.52 -23.67
CA ARG A 470 -25.93 -0.92 -24.01
C ARG A 470 -24.63 -1.62 -23.59
N PRO A 471 -24.63 -2.96 -23.38
CA PRO A 471 -23.41 -3.70 -23.04
C PRO A 471 -22.23 -3.46 -24.00
N GLY A 472 -22.50 -3.31 -25.31
CA GLY A 472 -21.45 -3.00 -26.29
C GLY A 472 -20.79 -1.62 -26.10
N ASP A 473 -21.48 -0.68 -25.46
CA ASP A 473 -20.90 0.62 -25.11
C ASP A 473 -19.92 0.48 -23.95
N CYS A 474 -20.16 -0.45 -23.01
CA CYS A 474 -19.21 -0.78 -21.95
C CYS A 474 -17.89 -1.32 -22.53
N GLN A 475 -17.98 -2.24 -23.49
CA GLN A 475 -16.80 -2.77 -24.18
C GLN A 475 -16.07 -1.67 -24.97
N ARG A 476 -16.81 -0.80 -25.69
CA ARG A 476 -16.23 0.34 -26.40
C ARG A 476 -15.50 1.29 -25.44
N GLY A 477 -16.09 1.61 -24.29
CA GLY A 477 -15.47 2.41 -23.25
C GLY A 477 -14.18 1.79 -22.73
N LEU A 478 -14.21 0.49 -22.39
CA LEU A 478 -13.03 -0.26 -21.96
C LEU A 478 -11.90 -0.22 -23.01
N LEU A 479 -12.22 -0.46 -24.29
CA LEU A 479 -11.24 -0.42 -25.37
C LEU A 479 -10.66 0.98 -25.58
N ALA A 480 -11.47 2.04 -25.43
CA ALA A 480 -11.00 3.42 -25.51
C ALA A 480 -9.99 3.76 -24.41
N LEU A 481 -10.31 3.37 -23.17
CA LEU A 481 -9.43 3.57 -22.02
C LEU A 481 -8.13 2.77 -22.19
N ALA A 482 -8.23 1.49 -22.60
CA ALA A 482 -7.07 0.64 -22.86
C ALA A 482 -6.17 1.18 -23.97
N ALA A 483 -6.76 1.69 -25.06
CA ALA A 483 -6.01 2.34 -26.14
C ALA A 483 -5.32 3.63 -25.68
N GLY A 484 -5.97 4.42 -24.82
CA GLY A 484 -5.37 5.58 -24.16
C GLY A 484 -4.13 5.19 -23.35
N VAL A 485 -4.24 4.16 -22.51
CA VAL A 485 -3.11 3.62 -21.73
C VAL A 485 -1.98 3.10 -22.62
N ALA A 486 -2.32 2.29 -23.63
CA ALA A 486 -1.36 1.71 -24.53
C ALA A 486 -0.60 2.78 -25.35
N SER A 487 -1.28 3.87 -25.72
CA SER A 487 -0.64 5.00 -26.43
C SER A 487 0.42 5.74 -25.61
N ALA A 488 0.34 5.70 -24.27
CA ALA A 488 1.29 6.34 -23.36
C ALA A 488 2.42 5.39 -22.89
N SER A 489 2.47 4.17 -23.45
CA SER A 489 3.38 3.12 -22.98
C SER A 489 4.86 3.43 -23.20
N TRP A 490 5.21 4.36 -24.10
CA TRP A 490 6.58 4.81 -24.34
C TRP A 490 7.23 5.40 -23.08
N TRP A 491 6.42 6.02 -22.21
CA TRP A 491 6.84 6.53 -20.92
C TRP A 491 6.38 5.63 -19.77
N LEU A 492 5.12 5.17 -19.82
CA LEU A 492 4.52 4.42 -18.73
C LEU A 492 5.27 3.10 -18.46
N LEU A 493 5.68 2.36 -19.50
CA LEU A 493 6.33 1.07 -19.29
C LEU A 493 7.70 1.20 -18.60
N PRO A 494 8.63 2.07 -19.07
CA PRO A 494 9.86 2.35 -18.33
C PRO A 494 9.64 2.88 -16.91
N SER A 495 8.60 3.69 -16.69
CA SER A 495 8.30 4.24 -15.36
C SER A 495 7.88 3.20 -14.32
N LEU A 496 7.38 2.04 -14.77
CA LEU A 496 6.92 0.94 -13.91
C LEU A 496 8.03 -0.05 -13.55
N THR A 497 9.23 0.12 -14.12
CA THR A 497 10.40 -0.71 -13.83
C THR A 497 11.32 0.02 -12.84
N GLY A 498 11.38 -0.47 -11.60
CA GLY A 498 12.06 0.21 -10.49
C GLY A 498 11.18 1.31 -9.83
N GLY A 499 11.75 2.05 -8.87
CA GLY A 499 11.04 3.11 -8.15
C GLY A 499 9.97 2.58 -7.18
N ILE A 500 8.79 3.22 -7.13
CA ILE A 500 7.72 2.85 -6.17
C ILE A 500 7.25 1.40 -6.30
N THR A 501 7.35 0.80 -7.50
CA THR A 501 6.98 -0.61 -7.72
C THR A 501 7.99 -1.60 -7.15
N SER A 502 9.21 -1.13 -6.83
CA SER A 502 10.26 -1.90 -6.16
C SER A 502 10.27 -1.74 -4.64
N LEU A 503 9.45 -0.83 -4.09
CA LEU A 503 9.30 -0.68 -2.64
C LEU A 503 8.45 -1.83 -2.07
N ASP A 504 8.75 -2.20 -0.82
CA ASP A 504 8.00 -3.22 -0.10
C ASP A 504 6.52 -2.83 0.03
N ALA A 505 5.63 -3.74 -0.38
CA ALA A 505 4.20 -3.47 -0.44
C ALA A 505 3.58 -3.26 0.95
N GLU A 506 4.15 -3.85 2.00
CA GLU A 506 3.69 -3.66 3.38
C GLU A 506 4.05 -2.26 3.89
N ALA A 507 5.29 -1.83 3.65
CA ALA A 507 5.74 -0.47 3.96
C ALA A 507 4.91 0.60 3.23
N VAL A 508 4.52 0.37 1.98
CA VAL A 508 3.63 1.30 1.27
C VAL A 508 2.22 1.28 1.85
N ARG A 509 1.71 0.12 2.30
CA ARG A 509 0.37 0.00 2.91
C ARG A 509 0.26 0.72 4.25
N SER A 510 1.31 0.70 5.07
CA SER A 510 1.31 1.39 6.36
C SER A 510 1.24 2.92 6.23
N ALA A 511 1.66 3.47 5.10
CA ALA A 511 1.58 4.90 4.80
C ALA A 511 0.18 5.36 4.30
N ILE A 512 -0.75 4.44 4.05
CA ILE A 512 -2.08 4.78 3.52
C ILE A 512 -2.92 5.44 4.62
N GLN A 513 -3.36 6.67 4.36
CA GLN A 513 -4.18 7.45 5.28
C GLN A 513 -5.67 7.31 4.97
N PHE A 514 -6.46 7.16 6.03
CA PHE A 514 -7.92 7.26 6.04
C PHE A 514 -8.32 8.38 6.98
N VAL A 515 -9.29 9.20 6.59
CA VAL A 515 -9.71 10.37 7.39
C VAL A 515 -11.13 10.12 7.91
N PRO A 516 -11.36 10.11 9.24
CA PRO A 516 -12.70 9.93 9.80
C PRO A 516 -13.71 10.95 9.28
N ALA A 517 -14.99 10.59 9.25
CA ALA A 517 -16.05 11.45 8.72
C ALA A 517 -16.26 12.70 9.60
N GLU A 518 -16.14 12.54 10.91
CA GLU A 518 -16.19 13.60 11.93
C GLU A 518 -15.08 14.63 11.78
N ILE A 519 -13.96 14.29 11.12
CA ILE A 519 -12.90 15.23 10.75
C ILE A 519 -13.19 15.79 9.35
N SER A 520 -13.47 14.91 8.39
CA SER A 520 -13.64 15.27 6.98
C SER A 520 -14.81 16.25 6.72
N PHE A 521 -15.82 16.29 7.58
CA PHE A 521 -16.96 17.23 7.47
C PHE A 521 -16.94 18.35 8.51
N ASN A 522 -15.91 18.46 9.37
CA ASN A 522 -15.86 19.46 10.43
C ASN A 522 -15.03 20.70 10.04
N PRO A 523 -15.66 21.87 9.80
CA PRO A 523 -14.94 23.09 9.42
C PRO A 523 -13.98 23.58 10.52
N ILE A 524 -14.24 23.30 11.80
CA ILE A 524 -13.35 23.71 12.90
C ILE A 524 -12.00 23.01 12.77
N THR A 525 -12.00 21.70 12.49
CA THR A 525 -10.75 20.93 12.28
C THR A 525 -9.96 21.45 11.07
N ARG A 526 -10.68 21.85 10.01
CA ARG A 526 -10.10 22.44 8.80
C ARG A 526 -9.41 23.79 9.08
N PHE A 527 -9.98 24.63 9.95
CA PHE A 527 -9.37 25.90 10.33
C PHE A 527 -8.21 25.73 11.30
N ALA A 528 -8.26 24.72 12.17
CA ALA A 528 -7.17 24.40 13.10
C ALA A 528 -5.94 23.82 12.38
N ASN A 529 -6.16 22.94 11.41
CA ASN A 529 -5.10 22.38 10.57
C ASN A 529 -5.46 22.49 9.08
N ARG A 530 -4.78 23.42 8.40
CA ARG A 530 -4.98 23.78 6.98
C ARG A 530 -4.62 22.67 6.00
N GLU A 531 -3.89 21.65 6.44
CA GLU A 531 -3.48 20.50 5.62
C GLU A 531 -4.49 19.36 5.65
N THR A 532 -5.40 19.37 6.63
CA THR A 532 -6.44 18.34 6.81
C THR A 532 -7.31 18.23 5.58
N PHE A 533 -7.50 17.00 5.10
CA PHE A 533 -8.45 16.68 4.05
C PHE A 533 -9.89 16.97 4.51
N TYR A 534 -10.65 17.69 3.68
CA TYR A 534 -11.97 18.19 4.02
C TYR A 534 -12.95 18.02 2.86
N TRP A 535 -14.03 17.28 3.09
CA TRP A 535 -15.10 17.03 2.14
C TRP A 535 -16.14 18.15 2.07
N GLY A 536 -16.17 19.05 3.06
CA GLY A 536 -17.12 20.18 3.09
C GLY A 536 -18.42 19.81 3.79
N ILE A 537 -18.74 20.51 4.86
CA ILE A 537 -20.01 20.30 5.58
C ILE A 537 -21.22 20.56 4.67
N SER A 538 -21.07 21.46 3.71
CA SER A 538 -22.08 21.79 2.69
C SER A 538 -22.44 20.62 1.76
N LEU A 539 -21.60 19.58 1.69
CA LEU A 539 -21.88 18.39 0.90
C LEU A 539 -22.98 17.51 1.52
N LEU A 540 -23.09 17.49 2.85
CA LEU A 540 -24.12 16.71 3.56
C LEU A 540 -25.56 17.14 3.18
N PRO A 541 -25.94 18.43 3.26
CA PRO A 541 -27.27 18.86 2.81
C PRO A 541 -27.44 18.68 1.30
N ALA A 542 -26.40 18.85 0.48
CA ALA A 542 -26.49 18.61 -0.96
C ALA A 542 -26.84 17.14 -1.28
N ILE A 543 -26.22 16.18 -0.58
CA ILE A 543 -26.54 14.74 -0.68
C ILE A 543 -27.95 14.48 -0.14
N ALA A 544 -28.31 15.05 1.02
CA ALA A 544 -29.62 14.87 1.64
C ALA A 544 -30.78 15.35 0.76
N VAL A 545 -30.56 16.37 -0.08
CA VAL A 545 -31.52 16.84 -1.09
C VAL A 545 -31.51 15.94 -2.35
N THR A 546 -30.35 15.41 -2.71
CA THR A 546 -30.16 14.60 -3.93
C THR A 546 -30.81 13.22 -3.84
N LEU A 547 -30.79 12.57 -2.66
CA LEU A 547 -31.34 11.22 -2.47
C LEU A 547 -32.87 11.16 -2.61
N PRO A 548 -33.69 12.03 -1.98
CA PRO A 548 -35.14 12.06 -2.20
C PRO A 548 -35.54 12.41 -3.63
N ALA A 549 -34.69 13.17 -4.33
CA ALA A 549 -34.89 13.54 -5.73
C ALA A 549 -34.52 12.42 -6.72
N TRP A 550 -34.19 11.21 -6.27
CA TRP A 550 -33.80 10.06 -7.09
C TRP A 550 -34.70 9.80 -8.33
N PRO A 551 -36.04 9.86 -8.25
CA PRO A 551 -36.91 9.62 -9.41
C PRO A 551 -36.75 10.68 -10.51
N SER A 552 -36.32 11.89 -10.14
CA SER A 552 -36.12 13.02 -11.07
C SER A 552 -34.74 13.01 -11.74
N LYS A 553 -33.87 12.03 -11.45
CA LYS A 553 -32.51 12.01 -11.98
C LYS A 553 -32.42 11.15 -13.24
N PRO A 554 -31.78 11.64 -14.32
CA PRO A 554 -31.49 10.82 -15.50
C PRO A 554 -30.48 9.70 -15.17
N PRO A 555 -30.40 8.63 -15.98
CA PRO A 555 -29.51 7.48 -15.73
C PRO A 555 -28.04 7.85 -15.47
N TRP A 556 -27.48 8.79 -16.22
CA TRP A 556 -26.10 9.25 -16.02
C TRP A 556 -25.91 9.94 -14.65
N ALA A 557 -26.89 10.74 -14.20
CA ALA A 557 -26.81 11.42 -12.92
C ALA A 557 -26.98 10.41 -11.76
N LYS A 558 -27.89 9.43 -11.88
CA LYS A 558 -28.02 8.32 -10.91
C LYS A 558 -26.72 7.53 -10.77
N SER A 559 -26.07 7.24 -11.90
CA SER A 559 -24.76 6.57 -11.92
C SER A 559 -23.72 7.37 -11.15
N LEU A 560 -23.66 8.69 -11.34
CA LEU A 560 -22.74 9.57 -10.62
C LEU A 560 -23.06 9.73 -9.13
N VAL A 561 -24.33 9.69 -8.71
CA VAL A 561 -24.67 9.66 -7.27
C VAL A 561 -24.02 8.45 -6.61
N ILE A 562 -24.22 7.25 -7.16
CA ILE A 562 -23.66 6.03 -6.59
C ILE A 562 -22.13 6.03 -6.67
N CYS A 563 -21.56 6.42 -7.82
CA CYS A 563 -20.10 6.54 -7.95
C CYS A 563 -19.53 7.47 -6.88
N GLY A 564 -20.08 8.68 -6.75
CA GLY A 564 -19.61 9.68 -5.81
C GLY A 564 -19.68 9.22 -4.36
N LEU A 565 -20.79 8.58 -3.97
CA LEU A 565 -20.97 8.05 -2.62
C LEU A 565 -20.01 6.90 -2.31
N VAL A 566 -19.87 5.91 -3.20
CA VAL A 566 -18.94 4.79 -3.01
C VAL A 566 -17.51 5.29 -2.88
N LEU A 567 -17.09 6.17 -3.79
CA LEU A 567 -15.74 6.72 -3.80
C LEU A 567 -15.45 7.64 -2.61
N MET A 568 -16.47 8.30 -2.06
CA MET A 568 -16.35 9.05 -0.80
C MET A 568 -16.21 8.09 0.40
N LEU A 569 -17.03 7.04 0.46
CA LEU A 569 -17.03 6.10 1.59
C LEU A 569 -15.70 5.35 1.74
N ILE A 570 -15.02 4.98 0.64
CA ILE A 570 -13.71 4.32 0.70
C ILE A 570 -12.60 5.20 1.31
N THR A 571 -12.82 6.52 1.45
CA THR A 571 -11.87 7.42 2.12
C THR A 571 -11.91 7.31 3.65
N PHE A 572 -12.93 6.67 4.20
CA PHE A 572 -13.16 6.59 5.64
C PHE A 572 -12.58 5.30 6.24
N PRO A 573 -12.08 5.34 7.50
CA PRO A 573 -11.53 4.17 8.18
C PRO A 573 -12.50 2.98 8.24
N ALA A 574 -13.80 3.24 8.36
CA ALA A 574 -14.84 2.21 8.37
C ALA A 574 -14.85 1.32 7.11
N PHE A 575 -14.29 1.80 5.99
CA PHE A 575 -14.21 1.06 4.73
C PHE A 575 -12.80 0.53 4.42
N GLN A 576 -11.85 0.65 5.36
CA GLN A 576 -10.47 0.21 5.18
C GLN A 576 -10.38 -1.27 4.79
N VAL A 577 -11.14 -2.16 5.45
CA VAL A 577 -11.13 -3.61 5.14
C VAL A 577 -11.58 -3.88 3.71
N PHE A 578 -12.57 -3.14 3.20
CA PHE A 578 -13.01 -3.30 1.81
C PHE A 578 -11.95 -2.80 0.83
N TYR A 579 -11.30 -1.67 1.16
CA TYR A 579 -10.24 -1.10 0.34
C TYR A 579 -8.98 -1.96 0.30
N THR A 580 -8.50 -2.48 1.43
CA THR A 580 -7.25 -3.25 1.48
C THR A 580 -7.32 -4.56 0.68
N ASN A 581 -8.53 -5.11 0.52
CA ASN A 581 -8.81 -6.27 -0.33
C ASN A 581 -8.86 -5.96 -1.84
N MET A 582 -8.83 -4.68 -2.25
CA MET A 582 -8.79 -4.33 -3.67
C MET A 582 -7.42 -4.68 -4.28
N PRO A 583 -7.38 -5.13 -5.56
CA PRO A 583 -6.12 -5.36 -6.24
C PRO A 583 -5.32 -4.05 -6.33
N MET A 584 -4.00 -4.13 -6.10
CA MET A 584 -3.09 -2.99 -6.09
C MET A 584 -3.48 -1.90 -5.06
N SER A 585 -4.09 -2.28 -3.94
CA SER A 585 -4.44 -1.37 -2.84
C SER A 585 -3.23 -0.64 -2.24
N ASN A 586 -2.01 -1.12 -2.45
CA ASN A 586 -0.76 -0.42 -2.13
C ASN A 586 -0.49 0.78 -3.07
N LEU A 587 -0.99 0.78 -4.30
CA LEU A 587 -0.74 1.85 -5.29
C LEU A 587 -1.91 2.85 -5.41
N LEU A 588 -3.16 2.39 -5.25
CA LEU A 588 -4.36 3.17 -5.56
C LEU A 588 -4.95 3.90 -4.35
N TRP A 589 -4.23 4.87 -3.78
CA TRP A 589 -4.56 5.45 -2.48
C TRP A 589 -6.00 6.04 -2.37
N PRO A 590 -6.74 5.80 -1.26
CA PRO A 590 -8.16 6.13 -1.16
C PRO A 590 -8.46 7.62 -1.35
N LEU A 591 -7.68 8.50 -0.70
CA LEU A 591 -7.87 9.95 -0.79
C LEU A 591 -7.66 10.52 -2.20
N ARG A 592 -7.05 9.77 -3.13
CA ARG A 592 -6.87 10.21 -4.52
C ARG A 592 -8.14 10.05 -5.37
N PHE A 593 -9.09 9.23 -4.92
CA PHE A 593 -10.41 9.11 -5.55
C PHE A 593 -11.28 10.37 -5.34
N SER A 594 -10.88 11.26 -4.43
CA SER A 594 -11.63 12.46 -4.05
C SER A 594 -11.99 13.35 -5.25
N SER A 595 -11.08 13.51 -6.20
CA SER A 595 -11.27 14.38 -7.38
C SER A 595 -12.41 13.88 -8.29
N PHE A 596 -12.50 12.57 -8.52
CA PHE A 596 -13.61 11.99 -9.30
C PHE A 596 -14.92 11.98 -8.50
N ALA A 597 -14.85 11.66 -7.21
CA ALA A 597 -16.01 11.72 -6.31
C ALA A 597 -16.60 13.14 -6.26
N ALA A 598 -15.76 14.18 -6.17
CA ALA A 598 -16.19 15.57 -6.21
C ALA A 598 -16.90 15.91 -7.53
N LEU A 599 -16.35 15.51 -8.68
CA LEU A 599 -17.00 15.71 -9.98
C LEU A 599 -18.37 15.03 -10.01
N ALA A 600 -18.42 13.77 -9.56
CA ALA A 600 -19.62 12.95 -9.58
C ALA A 600 -20.73 13.54 -8.68
N LEU A 601 -20.38 13.94 -7.46
CA LEU A 601 -21.31 14.54 -6.51
C LEU A 601 -21.76 15.93 -6.96
N LEU A 602 -20.86 16.81 -7.42
CA LEU A 602 -21.22 18.13 -7.95
C LEU A 602 -22.15 18.03 -9.16
N ALA A 603 -21.81 17.19 -10.14
CA ALA A 603 -22.63 17.00 -11.34
C ALA A 603 -24.01 16.43 -11.01
N SER A 604 -24.09 15.50 -10.05
CA SER A 604 -25.35 14.84 -9.70
C SER A 604 -26.23 15.67 -8.77
N CYS A 605 -25.68 16.51 -7.89
CA CYS A 605 -26.44 17.36 -6.97
C CYS A 605 -27.14 18.53 -7.68
N LEU A 606 -26.60 19.00 -8.81
CA LEU A 606 -27.13 20.17 -9.54
C LEU A 606 -28.11 19.80 -10.66
N VAL A 607 -28.47 18.53 -10.82
CA VAL A 607 -29.37 18.05 -11.88
C VAL A 607 -30.68 17.48 -11.33
N PHE A 608 -31.78 18.05 -11.83
CA PHE A 608 -33.14 17.66 -11.55
C PHE A 608 -33.96 17.72 -12.84
N ASN A 609 -34.43 16.58 -13.33
CA ASN A 609 -35.41 16.47 -14.41
C ASN A 609 -36.75 16.09 -13.79
N PRO A 610 -37.61 17.05 -13.40
CA PRO A 610 -38.89 16.72 -12.79
C PRO A 610 -39.71 15.84 -13.75
N PRO A 611 -40.14 14.62 -13.33
CA PRO A 611 -40.93 13.76 -14.19
C PRO A 611 -42.33 14.36 -14.38
N GLU A 612 -42.83 14.33 -15.62
CA GLU A 612 -44.23 14.64 -15.91
C GLU A 612 -45.12 13.66 -15.13
N GLY A 613 -45.69 14.10 -14.01
CA GLY A 613 -46.88 13.47 -13.44
C GLY A 613 -46.85 12.98 -11.98
N ARG A 614 -45.71 12.85 -11.27
CA ARG A 614 -45.73 12.16 -9.94
C ARG A 614 -45.10 12.81 -8.71
N GLN A 615 -44.59 14.05 -8.76
CA GLN A 615 -44.13 14.75 -7.55
C GLN A 615 -44.73 16.15 -7.43
N ARG A 616 -45.62 16.37 -6.44
CA ARG A 616 -46.36 17.64 -6.25
C ARG A 616 -45.46 18.83 -5.87
N LEU A 617 -44.31 18.62 -5.22
CA LEU A 617 -43.42 19.69 -4.74
C LEU A 617 -42.44 20.26 -5.80
N LEU A 618 -41.94 19.42 -6.71
CA LEU A 618 -40.89 19.77 -7.68
C LEU A 618 -41.42 20.17 -9.08
N LYS A 619 -42.73 20.39 -9.21
CA LYS A 619 -43.37 20.81 -10.48
C LYS A 619 -43.06 22.26 -10.90
N SER A 620 -42.65 23.11 -9.96
CA SER A 620 -42.36 24.51 -10.24
C SER A 620 -40.89 24.70 -10.61
N THR A 621 -40.63 25.23 -11.81
CA THR A 621 -39.29 25.63 -12.27
C THR A 621 -38.60 26.58 -11.28
N TYR A 622 -39.39 27.40 -10.57
CA TYR A 622 -38.89 28.32 -9.54
C TYR A 622 -38.39 27.60 -8.28
N VAL A 623 -39.08 26.53 -7.85
CA VAL A 623 -38.67 25.74 -6.67
C VAL A 623 -37.37 24.98 -6.97
N THR A 624 -37.26 24.38 -8.16
CA THR A 624 -36.03 23.72 -8.59
C THR A 624 -34.88 24.71 -8.75
N GLY A 625 -35.14 25.91 -9.29
CA GLY A 625 -34.16 26.99 -9.37
C GLY A 625 -33.68 27.47 -8.00
N PHE A 626 -34.59 27.66 -7.03
CA PHE A 626 -34.26 28.05 -5.67
C PHE A 626 -33.44 26.97 -4.95
N LEU A 627 -33.79 25.69 -5.14
CA LEU A 627 -33.04 24.56 -4.58
C LEU A 627 -31.61 24.51 -5.11
N ILE A 628 -31.43 24.62 -6.43
CA ILE A 628 -30.11 24.66 -7.07
C ILE A 628 -29.30 25.86 -6.58
N ALA A 629 -29.92 27.05 -6.49
CA ALA A 629 -29.27 28.24 -5.97
C ALA A 629 -28.86 28.11 -4.50
N GLY A 630 -29.71 27.49 -3.66
CA GLY A 630 -29.41 27.20 -2.25
C GLY A 630 -28.27 26.21 -2.08
N ILE A 631 -28.27 25.11 -2.83
CA ILE A 631 -27.16 24.14 -2.86
C ILE A 631 -25.87 24.85 -3.29
N PHE A 632 -25.91 25.64 -4.36
CA PHE A 632 -24.76 26.40 -4.84
C PHE A 632 -24.23 27.38 -3.79
N ALA A 633 -25.12 28.15 -3.15
CA ALA A 633 -24.71 29.12 -2.12
C ALA A 633 -24.03 28.43 -0.93
N ALA A 634 -24.56 27.28 -0.49
CA ALA A 634 -23.96 26.49 0.58
C ALA A 634 -22.58 25.95 0.18
N LEU A 635 -22.46 25.33 -1.00
CA LEU A 635 -21.20 24.79 -1.50
C LEU A 635 -20.15 25.89 -1.71
N LEU A 636 -20.54 27.01 -2.30
CA LEU A 636 -19.65 28.13 -2.58
C LEU A 636 -19.16 28.78 -1.29
N LEU A 637 -20.04 29.02 -0.31
CA LEU A 637 -19.66 29.61 0.98
C LEU A 637 -18.61 28.76 1.68
N ASP A 638 -18.82 27.45 1.73
CA ASP A 638 -17.90 26.48 2.35
C ASP A 638 -16.53 26.46 1.63
N CYS A 639 -16.54 26.47 0.29
CA CYS A 639 -15.33 26.54 -0.52
C CYS A 639 -14.55 27.86 -0.29
N LEU A 640 -15.24 29.01 -0.25
CA LEU A 640 -14.62 30.33 -0.07
C LEU A 640 -13.95 30.46 1.31
N LEU A 641 -14.50 29.81 2.34
CA LEU A 641 -13.87 29.73 3.66
C LEU A 641 -12.53 28.98 3.61
N SER A 642 -12.47 27.88 2.84
CA SER A 642 -11.22 27.14 2.61
C SER A 642 -10.24 27.90 1.72
N VAL A 643 -10.71 28.63 0.71
CA VAL A 643 -9.86 29.48 -0.15
C VAL A 643 -9.14 30.54 0.69
N ARG A 644 -9.85 31.20 1.61
CA ARG A 644 -9.27 32.23 2.49
C ARG A 644 -8.12 31.71 3.34
N THR A 645 -8.09 30.41 3.67
CA THR A 645 -7.03 29.81 4.48
C THR A 645 -5.90 29.20 3.68
N LEU A 646 -6.14 28.78 2.43
CA LEU A 646 -5.17 28.07 1.61
C LEU A 646 -4.47 28.94 0.57
N VAL A 647 -5.20 29.87 -0.04
CA VAL A 647 -4.74 30.59 -1.24
C VAL A 647 -3.95 31.82 -0.81
N TYR A 648 -2.71 31.57 -0.40
CA TYR A 648 -1.71 32.59 -0.09
C TYR A 648 -0.31 32.07 -0.45
N THR A 649 0.60 33.00 -0.60
CA THR A 649 2.04 32.76 -0.75
C THR A 649 2.77 33.38 0.44
N GLY A 650 3.96 32.86 0.74
CA GLY A 650 4.75 33.26 1.91
C GLY A 650 6.02 34.02 1.55
N PRO A 651 6.70 34.61 2.55
CA PRO A 651 8.07 35.08 2.38
C PRO A 651 9.01 33.90 2.10
N ARG A 652 10.14 34.17 1.45
CA ARG A 652 11.22 33.19 1.34
C ARG A 652 11.80 32.91 2.74
N SER A 653 12.18 31.67 3.02
CA SER A 653 12.91 31.34 4.25
C SER A 653 14.25 32.08 4.26
N SER A 654 14.42 33.04 5.17
CA SER A 654 15.67 33.79 5.33
C SER A 654 16.81 32.87 5.80
N SER A 655 16.54 31.99 6.78
CA SER A 655 17.52 31.06 7.31
C SER A 655 18.08 30.11 6.26
N LEU A 656 17.22 29.48 5.44
CA LEU A 656 17.69 28.61 4.36
C LEU A 656 18.48 29.36 3.29
N MET A 657 18.15 30.63 3.03
CA MET A 657 18.88 31.46 2.09
C MET A 657 20.24 31.88 2.61
N GLU A 658 20.36 32.20 3.89
CA GLU A 658 21.64 32.50 4.53
C GLU A 658 22.55 31.26 4.51
N ILE A 659 22.01 30.08 4.86
CA ILE A 659 22.75 28.82 4.73
C ILE A 659 23.16 28.57 3.27
N ALA A 660 22.27 28.82 2.30
CA ALA A 660 22.61 28.69 0.88
C ALA A 660 23.74 29.64 0.45
N GLY A 661 23.75 30.88 0.93
CA GLY A 661 24.85 31.82 0.69
C GLY A 661 26.17 31.33 1.31
N MET A 662 26.12 30.77 2.52
CA MET A 662 27.30 30.16 3.16
C MET A 662 27.84 28.94 2.40
N LEU A 663 27.00 28.26 1.62
CA LEU A 663 27.36 27.12 0.78
C LEU A 663 27.94 27.56 -0.57
N GLU A 664 27.42 28.62 -1.18
CA GLU A 664 27.85 29.14 -2.49
C GLU A 664 29.33 29.58 -2.49
N ASP A 665 29.79 30.16 -1.39
CA ASP A 665 31.18 30.63 -1.23
C ASP A 665 32.20 29.48 -1.03
N ARG A 666 31.77 28.22 -1.05
CA ARG A 666 32.60 27.06 -0.67
C ARG A 666 32.90 26.11 -1.82
N ARG A 667 33.97 25.32 -1.63
CA ARG A 667 34.45 24.30 -2.57
C ARG A 667 33.93 22.89 -2.24
N GLY A 668 32.82 22.80 -1.51
CA GLY A 668 32.14 21.55 -1.22
C GLY A 668 31.59 20.88 -2.49
N TRP A 669 31.28 19.59 -2.39
CA TRP A 669 30.68 18.78 -3.45
C TRP A 669 29.19 18.53 -3.25
N ARG A 670 28.81 17.81 -2.17
CA ARG A 670 27.42 17.44 -1.90
C ARG A 670 26.93 17.84 -0.54
N VAL A 671 25.66 18.25 -0.50
CA VAL A 671 24.93 18.58 0.72
C VAL A 671 24.07 17.39 1.17
N ALA A 672 24.15 17.05 2.46
CA ALA A 672 23.18 16.18 3.12
C ALA A 672 22.35 17.01 4.13
N THR A 673 21.05 17.09 3.92
CA THR A 673 20.11 17.78 4.82
C THR A 673 19.62 16.80 5.88
N LEU A 674 20.11 16.94 7.12
CA LEU A 674 19.79 16.11 8.28
C LEU A 674 18.70 16.80 9.12
N ASP A 675 17.45 16.70 8.67
CA ASP A 675 16.31 17.41 9.27
C ASP A 675 15.09 16.52 9.55
N LEU A 676 15.17 15.21 9.27
CA LEU A 676 14.03 14.29 9.31
C LEU A 676 12.80 14.83 8.55
N SER A 677 13.02 15.52 7.42
CA SER A 677 12.00 16.15 6.56
C SER A 677 11.23 17.33 7.19
N ARG A 678 11.68 17.91 8.31
CA ARG A 678 11.03 19.07 8.96
C ARG A 678 11.10 20.35 8.13
N LEU A 679 12.12 20.53 7.30
CA LEU A 679 12.31 21.70 6.44
C LEU A 679 11.55 21.58 5.10
N GLY A 680 10.84 20.47 4.88
CA GLY A 680 10.04 20.23 3.68
C GLY A 680 10.89 20.10 2.40
N SER A 681 10.32 20.43 1.24
CA SER A 681 11.01 20.31 -0.06
C SER A 681 11.86 21.52 -0.44
N ALA A 682 11.83 22.60 0.34
CA ALA A 682 12.55 23.83 0.03
C ALA A 682 14.08 23.65 -0.05
N PRO A 683 14.76 22.91 0.86
CA PRO A 683 16.20 22.63 0.74
C PRO A 683 16.60 21.98 -0.59
N SER A 684 15.78 21.05 -1.08
CA SER A 684 16.03 20.35 -2.35
C SER A 684 16.04 21.29 -3.56
N PHE A 685 15.28 22.38 -3.52
CA PHE A 685 15.33 23.42 -4.54
C PHE A 685 16.47 24.41 -4.26
N ILE A 686 16.52 24.96 -3.04
CA ILE A 686 17.40 26.10 -2.70
C ILE A 686 18.88 25.72 -2.86
N PHE A 687 19.31 24.57 -2.35
CA PHE A 687 20.73 24.21 -2.42
C PHE A 687 21.18 23.78 -3.83
N SER A 688 20.30 23.15 -4.61
CA SER A 688 20.62 22.81 -6.00
C SER A 688 20.60 24.01 -6.94
N ASN A 689 19.61 24.91 -6.78
CA ASN A 689 19.41 26.02 -7.70
C ASN A 689 20.18 27.29 -7.32
N THR A 690 20.25 27.62 -6.02
CA THR A 690 20.97 28.82 -5.56
C THR A 690 22.46 28.50 -5.37
N ALA A 691 22.80 27.48 -4.57
CA ALA A 691 24.21 27.17 -4.29
C ALA A 691 24.88 26.30 -5.37
N GLY A 692 24.12 25.75 -6.33
CA GLY A 692 24.65 24.93 -7.41
C GLY A 692 25.20 23.56 -6.96
N LEU A 693 24.89 23.12 -5.73
CA LEU A 693 25.45 21.90 -5.16
C LEU A 693 24.58 20.67 -5.47
N GLU A 694 25.25 19.54 -5.64
CA GLU A 694 24.62 18.23 -5.68
C GLU A 694 24.14 17.84 -4.26
N GLN A 695 23.15 16.96 -4.17
CA GLN A 695 22.54 16.58 -2.89
C GLN A 695 22.47 15.06 -2.74
N VAL A 696 22.71 14.62 -1.50
CA VAL A 696 22.42 13.24 -1.06
C VAL A 696 20.92 13.02 -0.97
N PHE A 697 20.22 14.02 -0.44
CA PHE A 697 18.76 14.05 -0.39
C PHE A 697 18.19 14.71 -1.65
N GLY A 698 16.86 14.80 -1.68
CA GLY A 698 16.08 15.40 -2.73
C GLY A 698 14.62 15.31 -2.36
N TRP A 699 13.73 15.63 -3.30
CA TRP A 699 12.29 15.49 -3.11
C TRP A 699 11.71 14.26 -3.86
N ALA A 700 10.76 13.58 -3.19
CA ALA A 700 10.12 12.33 -3.61
C ALA A 700 11.10 11.14 -3.77
N TRP A 701 11.61 10.64 -2.65
CA TRP A 701 12.67 9.61 -2.60
C TRP A 701 12.27 8.25 -3.17
N GLN A 702 10.98 7.99 -3.41
CA GLN A 702 10.49 6.71 -3.93
C GLN A 702 11.04 6.36 -5.33
N GLY A 703 11.49 7.36 -6.11
CA GLY A 703 12.14 7.15 -7.40
C GLY A 703 13.67 6.99 -7.30
N ALA A 704 14.26 7.10 -6.11
CA ALA A 704 15.70 7.04 -5.90
C ALA A 704 16.19 5.61 -5.74
N VAL A 705 17.29 5.27 -6.39
CA VAL A 705 17.97 3.97 -6.19
C VAL A 705 18.59 3.90 -4.79
N THR A 706 19.04 5.03 -4.25
CA THR A 706 19.58 5.17 -2.88
C THR A 706 18.51 5.36 -1.80
N SER A 707 17.24 5.14 -2.14
CA SER A 707 16.08 5.31 -1.25
C SER A 707 16.23 4.63 0.12
N SER A 708 16.59 3.34 0.14
CA SER A 708 16.79 2.59 1.38
C SER A 708 17.99 3.10 2.17
N SER A 709 19.07 3.52 1.50
CA SER A 709 20.26 4.09 2.15
C SER A 709 19.93 5.42 2.85
N ILE A 710 19.07 6.25 2.24
CA ILE A 710 18.58 7.51 2.83
C ILE A 710 17.65 7.24 4.02
N MET A 711 16.76 6.26 3.91
CA MET A 711 15.90 5.85 5.03
C MET A 711 16.74 5.42 6.24
N LEU A 712 17.76 4.58 6.02
CA LEU A 712 18.66 4.13 7.10
C LEU A 712 19.48 5.27 7.70
N LEU A 713 19.89 6.24 6.88
CA LEU A 713 20.56 7.45 7.34
C LEU A 713 19.65 8.23 8.31
N ASN A 714 18.36 8.41 7.97
CA ASN A 714 17.37 9.03 8.86
C ASN A 714 17.11 8.20 10.13
N THR A 715 17.02 6.87 10.01
CA THR A 715 16.88 5.99 11.18
C THR A 715 18.08 6.09 12.11
N GLY A 716 19.30 6.15 11.56
CA GLY A 716 20.52 6.33 12.32
C GLY A 716 20.57 7.67 13.06
N LEU A 717 20.03 8.73 12.47
CA LEU A 717 19.85 10.03 13.11
C LEU A 717 18.82 9.95 14.25
N GLU A 718 17.63 9.41 13.98
CA GLU A 718 16.51 9.35 14.93
C GLU A 718 16.83 8.49 16.17
N LYS A 719 17.56 7.38 15.96
CA LYS A 719 17.95 6.39 16.97
C LYS A 719 19.36 6.59 17.54
N GLU A 720 20.02 7.71 17.23
CA GLU A 720 21.34 8.09 17.78
C GLU A 720 22.51 7.16 17.38
N TYR A 721 22.39 6.39 16.30
CA TYR A 721 23.47 5.61 15.69
C TYR A 721 24.40 6.47 14.83
N TYR A 722 24.98 7.51 15.45
CA TYR A 722 25.83 8.49 14.78
C TYR A 722 27.05 7.92 14.04
N PRO A 723 27.75 6.89 14.56
CA PRO A 723 28.83 6.26 13.80
C PRO A 723 28.38 5.73 12.43
N PHE A 724 27.19 5.13 12.34
CA PHE A 724 26.63 4.65 11.09
C PHE A 724 26.14 5.80 10.20
N LEU A 725 25.51 6.82 10.80
CA LEU A 725 25.10 8.05 10.10
C LEU A 725 26.27 8.66 9.33
N PHE A 726 27.40 8.92 10.00
CA PHE A 726 28.55 9.56 9.36
C PHE A 726 29.29 8.65 8.38
N ARG A 727 29.35 7.33 8.64
CA ARG A 727 29.82 6.34 7.65
C ARG A 727 29.00 6.43 6.35
N SER A 728 27.68 6.54 6.49
CA SER A 728 26.76 6.66 5.35
C SER A 728 26.93 8.00 4.62
N CYS A 729 27.06 9.11 5.34
CA CYS A 729 27.34 10.42 4.75
C CYS A 729 28.62 10.42 3.89
N ILE A 730 29.70 9.80 4.38
CA ILE A 730 30.96 9.68 3.62
C ILE A 730 30.80 8.79 2.38
N ASN A 731 30.14 7.62 2.50
CA ASN A 731 29.89 6.75 1.35
C ASN A 731 29.02 7.43 0.28
N LEU A 732 28.09 8.29 0.70
CA LEU A 732 27.23 9.09 -0.18
C LEU A 732 27.93 10.37 -0.68
N GLY A 733 29.19 10.61 -0.33
CA GLY A 733 29.96 11.75 -0.83
C GLY A 733 29.53 13.10 -0.24
N ALA A 734 28.81 13.12 0.88
CA ALA A 734 28.40 14.36 1.54
C ALA A 734 29.62 15.10 2.08
N THR A 735 29.97 16.24 1.48
CA THR A 735 31.02 17.11 2.00
C THR A 735 30.46 18.12 2.99
N GLU A 736 29.22 18.53 2.77
CA GLU A 736 28.46 19.50 3.55
C GLU A 736 27.28 18.82 4.24
N LEU A 737 27.03 19.16 5.50
CA LEU A 737 25.84 18.75 6.23
C LEU A 737 25.08 20.00 6.68
N VAL A 738 23.81 20.07 6.32
CA VAL A 738 22.86 21.06 6.82
C VAL A 738 21.97 20.34 7.82
N VAL A 739 22.02 20.74 9.08
CA VAL A 739 21.43 19.98 10.18
C VAL A 739 20.39 20.84 10.89
N ASP A 740 19.18 20.33 11.05
CA ASP A 740 18.22 20.93 11.98
C ASP A 740 18.63 20.57 13.41
N ASP A 741 19.05 21.55 14.20
CA ASP A 741 19.55 21.31 15.56
C ASP A 741 18.48 20.73 16.49
N GLU A 742 17.19 20.84 16.15
CA GLU A 742 16.08 20.27 16.91
C GLU A 742 15.98 18.75 16.78
N VAL A 743 16.50 18.14 15.71
CA VAL A 743 16.45 16.68 15.54
C VAL A 743 17.62 15.94 16.19
N ILE A 744 18.65 16.67 16.60
CA ILE A 744 19.84 16.09 17.24
C ILE A 744 19.58 15.78 18.72
N LYS A 745 19.61 14.50 19.06
CA LYS A 745 19.61 14.02 20.45
C LYS A 745 21.06 13.83 20.94
N GLY A 746 21.42 14.32 22.12
CA GLY A 746 22.81 14.19 22.61
C GLY A 746 23.85 14.89 21.71
N LYS A 747 23.80 16.23 21.65
CA LYS A 747 24.66 17.08 20.79
C LYS A 747 26.16 16.77 20.88
N ASP A 748 26.65 16.41 22.06
CA ASP A 748 28.06 16.05 22.27
C ASP A 748 28.45 14.75 21.54
N ALA A 749 27.57 13.74 21.56
CA ALA A 749 27.80 12.48 20.88
C ALA A 749 27.80 12.68 19.35
N PHE A 750 26.85 13.48 18.85
CA PHE A 750 26.80 13.88 17.44
C PHE A 750 28.08 14.61 17.02
N SER A 751 28.46 15.67 17.75
CA SER A 751 29.64 16.49 17.45
C SER A 751 30.94 15.68 17.49
N LYS A 752 31.07 14.77 18.47
CA LYS A 752 32.22 13.85 18.55
C LYS A 752 32.27 12.92 17.35
N ALA A 753 31.16 12.31 16.96
CA ALA A 753 31.11 11.41 15.82
C ALA A 753 31.36 12.17 14.49
N ALA A 754 30.83 13.38 14.36
CA ALA A 754 31.07 14.29 13.24
C ALA A 754 32.58 14.59 13.10
N GLY A 755 33.23 14.95 14.21
CA GLY A 755 34.66 15.23 14.26
C GLY A 755 35.52 14.02 13.90
N ILE A 756 35.17 12.82 14.36
CA ILE A 756 35.85 11.56 13.97
C ILE A 756 35.71 11.31 12.46
N ALA A 757 34.56 11.65 11.87
CA ALA A 757 34.33 11.54 10.43
C ALA A 757 34.94 12.69 9.61
N GLY A 758 35.52 13.69 10.28
CA GLY A 758 36.21 14.81 9.65
C GLY A 758 35.35 16.05 9.43
N TYR A 759 34.09 16.07 9.86
CA TYR A 759 33.23 17.25 9.77
C TYR A 759 33.53 18.26 10.87
N LYS A 760 33.54 19.54 10.49
CA LYS A 760 33.74 20.69 11.37
C LYS A 760 32.52 21.61 11.29
N TYR A 761 32.04 22.05 12.44
CA TYR A 761 31.00 23.07 12.52
C TYR A 761 31.51 24.40 11.96
N LEU A 762 30.71 25.06 11.13
CA LEU A 762 31.06 26.30 10.45
C LEU A 762 30.23 27.50 10.89
N GLY A 763 29.07 27.27 11.50
CA GLY A 763 28.08 28.29 11.80
C GLY A 763 26.67 27.74 11.63
N GLY A 764 25.68 28.59 11.83
CA GLY A 764 24.29 28.22 11.68
C GLY A 764 23.39 29.44 11.85
N GLU A 765 22.17 29.33 11.35
CA GLU A 765 21.15 30.37 11.43
C GLU A 765 19.81 29.76 11.85
N ALA A 766 19.10 30.42 12.77
CA ALA A 766 17.77 30.02 13.24
C ALA A 766 17.63 28.52 13.62
N GLY A 767 18.65 27.94 14.27
CA GLY A 767 18.64 26.53 14.68
C GLY A 767 19.02 25.55 13.57
N ILE A 768 19.50 26.02 12.42
CA ILE A 768 20.05 25.18 11.35
C ILE A 768 21.57 25.34 11.35
N SER A 769 22.30 24.26 11.62
CA SER A 769 23.76 24.26 11.61
C SER A 769 24.36 23.74 10.30
N LEU A 770 25.50 24.31 9.93
CA LEU A 770 26.29 23.92 8.75
C LEU A 770 27.61 23.28 9.18
N TRP A 771 27.93 22.14 8.57
CA TRP A 771 29.14 21.37 8.85
C TRP A 771 29.86 20.99 7.55
N HIS A 772 31.18 21.06 7.54
CA HIS A 772 32.01 20.77 6.37
C HIS A 772 33.11 19.77 6.68
N SER A 773 33.39 18.85 5.74
CA SER A 773 34.47 17.86 5.88
C SER A 773 35.66 18.05 4.93
N LYS A 774 35.41 18.11 3.61
CA LYS A 774 36.43 18.09 2.56
C LYS A 774 36.03 18.97 1.38
N ASP A 775 37.03 19.49 0.69
CA ASP A 775 36.85 20.18 -0.58
C ASP A 775 36.81 19.17 -1.75
N GLY A 776 35.83 19.32 -2.62
CA GLY A 776 35.72 18.60 -3.88
C GLY A 776 35.25 17.14 -3.79
N PRO A 777 35.00 16.53 -4.96
CA PRO A 777 34.50 15.17 -5.08
C PRO A 777 35.57 14.11 -4.82
N TYR A 778 35.16 12.92 -4.37
CA TYR A 778 36.07 11.84 -4.02
C TYR A 778 35.47 10.44 -4.23
N LEU A 779 36.36 9.44 -4.31
CA LEU A 779 36.07 8.01 -4.18
C LEU A 779 36.35 7.56 -2.75
N VAL A 780 35.68 6.50 -2.30
CA VAL A 780 35.93 5.89 -0.99
C VAL A 780 36.57 4.52 -1.20
N GLU A 781 37.71 4.26 -0.55
CA GLU A 781 38.35 2.95 -0.58
C GLU A 781 37.59 1.95 0.29
N LYS A 782 37.10 0.89 -0.35
CA LYS A 782 36.30 -0.15 0.28
C LYS A 782 37.19 -1.08 1.11
N LYS A 783 36.76 -1.38 2.34
CA LYS A 783 37.39 -2.37 3.22
C LYS A 783 36.40 -3.48 3.54
N ASN A 784 36.64 -4.67 2.98
CA ASN A 784 35.78 -5.84 3.18
C ASN A 784 36.03 -6.45 4.56
N LYS A 785 35.31 -6.00 5.58
CA LYS A 785 35.43 -6.52 6.96
C LYS A 785 34.39 -7.59 7.28
N CYS A 786 33.13 -7.33 6.98
CA CYS A 786 32.04 -8.23 7.32
C CYS A 786 30.87 -7.99 6.37
N LEU A 787 30.32 -9.07 5.82
CA LEU A 787 29.10 -9.03 5.01
C LEU A 787 27.94 -9.58 5.85
N VAL A 788 26.79 -8.91 5.83
CA VAL A 788 25.54 -9.48 6.33
C VAL A 788 24.62 -9.82 5.17
N VAL A 789 24.17 -11.07 5.12
CA VAL A 789 23.19 -11.56 4.15
C VAL A 789 21.86 -11.77 4.87
N GLY A 790 20.81 -11.09 4.42
CA GLY A 790 19.45 -11.23 4.96
C GLY A 790 18.84 -9.94 5.50
N LYS A 791 17.60 -10.03 5.97
CA LYS A 791 16.75 -8.88 6.32
C LYS A 791 17.28 -8.03 7.49
N GLN A 792 18.17 -8.59 8.31
CA GLN A 792 18.72 -7.89 9.48
C GLN A 792 20.06 -7.18 9.21
N GLY A 793 20.50 -7.12 7.94
CA GLY A 793 21.71 -6.39 7.57
C GLY A 793 21.69 -4.92 7.98
N GLU A 794 20.53 -4.29 7.86
CA GLU A 794 20.30 -2.90 8.28
C GLU A 794 20.60 -2.69 9.77
N ILE A 795 20.05 -3.56 10.62
CA ILE A 795 20.23 -3.50 12.07
C ILE A 795 21.70 -3.68 12.45
N LEU A 796 22.35 -4.71 11.93
CA LEU A 796 23.75 -4.99 12.23
C LEU A 796 24.69 -3.91 11.69
N SER A 797 24.37 -3.28 10.56
CA SER A 797 25.15 -2.14 10.03
C SER A 797 25.05 -0.90 10.92
N MET A 798 23.89 -0.64 11.53
CA MET A 798 23.71 0.47 12.48
C MET A 798 24.48 0.24 13.79
N LEU A 799 24.49 -1.00 14.29
CA LEU A 799 25.30 -1.38 15.46
C LEU A 799 26.81 -1.36 15.17
N PHE A 800 27.22 -1.74 13.96
CA PHE A 800 28.61 -1.89 13.55
C PHE A 800 28.86 -1.26 12.17
N PRO A 801 29.30 0.01 12.10
CA PRO A 801 29.44 0.75 10.84
C PRO A 801 30.41 0.15 9.81
N GLY A 802 31.29 -0.78 10.23
CA GLY A 802 32.20 -1.51 9.35
C GLY A 802 31.56 -2.71 8.63
N VAL A 803 30.28 -2.98 8.87
CA VAL A 803 29.51 -4.04 8.22
C VAL A 803 28.92 -3.54 6.91
N GLU A 804 28.97 -4.41 5.90
CA GLU A 804 28.33 -4.21 4.61
C GLU A 804 27.01 -4.99 4.52
N ILE A 805 25.96 -4.32 4.06
CA ILE A 805 24.67 -4.96 3.77
C ILE A 805 24.76 -5.66 2.41
N GLY A 806 24.44 -6.95 2.40
CA GLY A 806 24.43 -7.75 1.17
C GLY A 806 23.37 -7.30 0.16
N TYR A 807 23.67 -7.46 -1.13
CA TYR A 807 22.80 -7.05 -2.24
C TYR A 807 21.55 -7.93 -2.45
N SER A 808 21.47 -9.07 -1.76
CA SER A 808 20.33 -9.99 -1.76
C SER A 808 20.10 -10.60 -0.37
N ALA A 809 18.83 -10.84 -0.02
CA ALA A 809 18.48 -11.60 1.17
C ALA A 809 18.70 -13.12 0.99
N TYR A 810 18.86 -13.61 -0.25
CA TYR A 810 19.00 -15.02 -0.55
C TYR A 810 20.47 -15.47 -0.52
N ILE A 811 20.78 -16.47 0.29
CA ILE A 811 22.13 -17.05 0.39
C ILE A 811 22.62 -17.58 -0.96
N ASP A 812 21.71 -18.20 -1.72
CA ASP A 812 22.01 -18.82 -3.02
C ASP A 812 22.44 -17.82 -4.12
N ASP A 813 22.23 -16.52 -3.93
CA ASP A 813 22.59 -15.50 -4.90
C ASP A 813 24.10 -15.16 -4.85
N TYR A 814 24.79 -15.55 -3.78
CA TYR A 814 26.19 -15.19 -3.56
C TYR A 814 27.15 -16.27 -4.06
N PRO A 815 27.96 -15.98 -5.08
CA PRO A 815 29.00 -16.91 -5.51
C PRO A 815 30.11 -16.98 -4.45
N LEU A 816 30.75 -18.15 -4.34
CA LEU A 816 31.84 -18.39 -3.38
C LEU A 816 32.98 -17.36 -3.51
N GLU A 817 33.34 -16.99 -4.74
CA GLU A 817 34.40 -16.01 -4.99
C GLU A 817 34.06 -14.60 -4.47
N TYR A 818 32.77 -14.26 -4.38
CA TYR A 818 32.33 -13.02 -3.73
C TYR A 818 32.45 -13.14 -2.20
N LEU A 819 31.96 -14.24 -1.62
CA LEU A 819 32.00 -14.44 -0.17
C LEU A 819 33.45 -14.45 0.36
N LYS A 820 34.39 -15.06 -0.39
CA LYS A 820 35.83 -15.08 -0.06
C LYS A 820 36.48 -13.70 0.06
N LYS A 821 35.86 -12.65 -0.48
CA LYS A 821 36.35 -11.27 -0.30
C LYS A 821 36.21 -10.79 1.15
N PHE A 822 35.37 -11.44 1.96
CA PHE A 822 35.11 -11.09 3.33
C PHE A 822 35.73 -12.12 4.29
N PRO A 823 36.39 -11.68 5.39
CA PRO A 823 36.91 -12.60 6.39
C PRO A 823 35.81 -13.21 7.27
N GLN A 824 34.63 -12.56 7.34
CA GLN A 824 33.47 -13.08 8.05
C GLN A 824 32.16 -12.70 7.34
N VAL A 825 31.18 -13.61 7.41
CA VAL A 825 29.83 -13.42 6.86
C VAL A 825 28.80 -13.80 7.94
N ILE A 826 27.81 -12.94 8.11
CA ILE A 826 26.69 -13.15 9.03
C ILE A 826 25.42 -13.40 8.21
N PHE A 827 24.75 -14.50 8.48
CA PHE A 827 23.47 -14.85 7.91
C PHE A 827 22.38 -14.58 8.93
N SER A 828 21.68 -13.44 8.82
CA SER A 828 20.62 -13.05 9.75
C SER A 828 19.36 -12.61 9.02
N GLY A 829 18.25 -13.31 9.29
CA GLY A 829 17.02 -13.18 8.50
C GLY A 829 17.22 -13.51 7.01
N SER A 830 18.17 -14.40 6.70
CA SER A 830 18.47 -14.80 5.32
C SER A 830 17.41 -15.75 4.78
N GLU A 831 17.18 -15.69 3.47
CA GLU A 831 16.30 -16.60 2.74
C GLU A 831 17.12 -17.55 1.84
N TRP A 832 16.44 -18.55 1.28
CA TRP A 832 17.01 -19.45 0.28
C TRP A 832 15.92 -19.90 -0.68
N ARG A 833 16.29 -20.08 -1.96
CA ARG A 833 15.43 -20.77 -2.95
C ARG A 833 15.60 -22.28 -2.84
N SER A 834 16.79 -22.72 -2.42
CA SER A 834 17.10 -24.12 -2.18
C SER A 834 17.91 -24.25 -0.90
N LYS A 835 17.32 -24.83 0.15
CA LYS A 835 17.99 -25.02 1.44
C LYS A 835 19.32 -25.78 1.29
N SER A 836 19.38 -26.76 0.39
CA SER A 836 20.58 -27.55 0.14
C SER A 836 21.70 -26.74 -0.53
N ARG A 837 21.39 -25.94 -1.56
CA ARG A 837 22.39 -25.07 -2.21
C ARG A 837 22.89 -23.99 -1.25
N ALA A 838 22.01 -23.42 -0.43
CA ALA A 838 22.38 -22.44 0.58
C ALA A 838 23.31 -23.05 1.63
N ALA A 839 22.97 -24.26 2.11
CA ALA A 839 23.83 -25.01 3.02
C ALA A 839 25.20 -25.29 2.40
N GLU A 840 25.25 -25.74 1.14
CA GLU A 840 26.51 -25.96 0.41
C GLU A 840 27.33 -24.68 0.28
N ALA A 841 26.72 -23.55 -0.06
CA ALA A 841 27.40 -22.26 -0.20
C ALA A 841 28.04 -21.82 1.13
N VAL A 842 27.29 -21.93 2.23
CA VAL A 842 27.79 -21.59 3.59
C VAL A 842 28.93 -22.52 3.99
N THR A 843 28.78 -23.83 3.78
CA THR A 843 29.80 -24.82 4.12
C THR A 843 31.07 -24.62 3.30
N ARG A 844 30.97 -24.40 1.99
CA ARG A 844 32.13 -24.15 1.11
C ARG A 844 32.86 -22.84 1.47
N TYR A 845 32.14 -21.82 1.91
CA TYR A 845 32.75 -20.59 2.40
C TYR A 845 33.49 -20.82 3.73
N ALA A 846 32.92 -21.60 4.66
CA ALA A 846 33.60 -22.01 5.89
C ALA A 846 34.87 -22.86 5.61
N GLU A 847 34.78 -23.78 4.65
CA GLU A 847 35.92 -24.59 4.17
C GLU A 847 37.04 -23.74 3.57
N ALA A 848 36.69 -22.62 2.92
CA ALA A 848 37.64 -21.63 2.42
C ALA A 848 38.28 -20.76 3.51
N GLY A 849 37.98 -21.02 4.80
CA GLY A 849 38.55 -20.31 5.95
C GLY A 849 37.74 -19.11 6.43
N GLY A 850 36.55 -18.88 5.86
CA GLY A 850 35.66 -17.80 6.26
C GLY A 850 34.97 -18.05 7.60
N LYS A 851 34.81 -17.02 8.42
CA LYS A 851 34.02 -17.13 9.67
C LYS A 851 32.54 -16.97 9.38
N VAL A 852 31.73 -17.90 9.88
CA VAL A 852 30.27 -17.92 9.67
C VAL A 852 29.54 -17.68 10.99
N PHE A 853 28.56 -16.78 10.97
CA PHE A 853 27.60 -16.57 12.05
C PHE A 853 26.18 -16.67 11.51
N ILE A 854 25.29 -17.33 12.24
CA ILE A 854 23.90 -17.56 11.83
C ILE A 854 22.95 -17.14 12.94
N GLU A 855 22.01 -16.26 12.61
CA GLU A 855 20.83 -15.95 13.43
C GLU A 855 19.59 -16.55 12.77
N LEU A 856 18.96 -17.52 13.43
CA LEU A 856 17.78 -18.22 12.89
C LEU A 856 16.52 -17.35 12.87
N ALA A 857 16.54 -16.21 13.57
CA ALA A 857 15.43 -15.28 13.59
C ALA A 857 15.18 -14.67 12.20
N GLY A 858 13.94 -14.78 11.73
CA GLY A 858 13.54 -14.28 10.40
C GLY A 858 13.92 -15.19 9.23
N MET A 859 14.58 -16.34 9.46
CA MET A 859 14.82 -17.34 8.41
C MET A 859 13.54 -18.14 8.08
N PRO A 860 13.43 -18.72 6.87
CA PRO A 860 12.30 -19.56 6.49
C PRO A 860 12.03 -20.72 7.47
N GLN A 861 10.77 -20.86 7.88
CA GLN A 861 10.34 -21.95 8.76
C GLN A 861 10.09 -23.24 7.98
N ASN A 862 10.36 -24.39 8.61
CA ASN A 862 9.92 -25.68 8.12
C ASN A 862 8.38 -25.74 8.14
N VAL A 863 7.78 -26.25 7.05
CA VAL A 863 6.32 -26.28 6.85
C VAL A 863 5.61 -27.05 7.96
N LEU A 864 6.19 -28.18 8.40
CA LEU A 864 5.61 -29.09 9.40
C LEU A 864 5.89 -28.61 10.82
N SER A 865 7.15 -28.38 11.18
CA SER A 865 7.51 -28.02 12.56
C SER A 865 7.23 -26.55 12.91
N LYS A 866 7.00 -25.69 11.91
CA LYS A 866 6.86 -24.22 12.07
C LYS A 866 8.05 -23.56 12.78
N GLN A 867 9.22 -24.20 12.74
CA GLN A 867 10.46 -23.70 13.31
C GLN A 867 11.49 -23.49 12.20
N PRO A 868 12.32 -22.43 12.27
CA PRO A 868 13.46 -22.29 11.37
C PRO A 868 14.49 -23.37 11.69
N GLU A 869 15.10 -23.96 10.67
CA GLU A 869 16.12 -24.98 10.85
C GLU A 869 17.12 -24.90 9.71
N PHE A 870 18.41 -24.82 10.02
CA PHE A 870 19.46 -24.69 9.03
C PHE A 870 20.74 -25.41 9.48
N LEU A 871 21.39 -26.13 8.58
CA LEU A 871 22.57 -26.97 8.87
C LEU A 871 22.37 -27.94 10.05
N GLY A 872 21.13 -28.43 10.23
CA GLY A 872 20.73 -29.32 11.32
C GLY A 872 20.75 -28.66 12.71
N VAL A 873 20.66 -27.33 12.79
CA VAL A 873 20.39 -26.59 14.02
C VAL A 873 18.96 -26.06 13.92
N ALA A 874 18.12 -26.42 14.89
CA ALA A 874 16.72 -25.99 14.96
C ALA A 874 16.59 -24.74 15.85
N GLY A 875 15.75 -23.79 15.44
CA GLY A 875 15.41 -22.63 16.24
C GLY A 875 14.18 -22.92 17.08
N GLU A 876 14.38 -23.22 18.37
CA GLU A 876 13.27 -23.44 19.30
C GLU A 876 12.73 -22.09 19.77
N THR A 877 11.40 -21.94 19.81
CA THR A 877 10.78 -20.65 20.16
C THR A 877 10.73 -20.49 21.67
N VAL A 878 11.27 -19.38 22.17
CA VAL A 878 11.17 -18.98 23.58
C VAL A 878 10.37 -17.68 23.70
N THR A 879 9.61 -17.58 24.78
CA THR A 879 8.92 -16.34 25.17
C THR A 879 9.47 -15.86 26.51
N LEU A 880 10.12 -14.70 26.50
CA LEU A 880 10.79 -14.11 27.65
C LEU A 880 10.02 -12.88 28.16
N ARG A 881 10.17 -12.57 29.44
CA ARG A 881 9.58 -11.39 30.10
C ARG A 881 10.62 -10.71 30.98
N GLY A 882 10.53 -9.38 31.08
CA GLY A 882 11.40 -8.59 31.94
C GLY A 882 12.81 -8.47 31.37
N GLN A 883 13.80 -8.98 32.10
CA GLN A 883 15.22 -8.89 31.75
C GLN A 883 15.82 -10.29 31.60
N LEU A 884 16.91 -10.40 30.82
CA LEU A 884 17.59 -11.67 30.56
C LEU A 884 18.93 -11.73 31.31
N GLU A 885 19.15 -12.80 32.09
CA GLU A 885 20.46 -13.13 32.65
C GLU A 885 21.11 -14.22 31.79
N ILE A 886 22.23 -13.88 31.14
CA ILE A 886 23.02 -14.78 30.31
C ILE A 886 24.25 -15.24 31.09
N LEU A 887 24.53 -16.53 31.06
CA LEU A 887 25.69 -17.21 31.62
C LEU A 887 26.67 -17.53 30.50
N GLY A 888 27.93 -17.11 30.63
CA GLY A 888 29.00 -17.41 29.67
C GLY A 888 30.29 -17.77 30.40
N GLY A 889 30.64 -19.05 30.43
CA GLY A 889 31.66 -19.56 31.34
C GLY A 889 31.31 -19.23 32.80
N ASP A 890 32.26 -18.65 33.54
CA ASP A 890 32.05 -18.21 34.93
C ASP A 890 31.44 -16.80 35.06
N LYS A 891 31.13 -16.14 33.94
CA LYS A 891 30.61 -14.77 33.93
C LYS A 891 29.09 -14.76 33.80
N LYS A 892 28.48 -13.83 34.54
CA LYS A 892 27.06 -13.50 34.43
C LYS A 892 26.90 -12.14 33.75
N TYR A 893 26.00 -12.08 32.78
CA TYR A 893 25.64 -10.87 32.05
C TYR A 893 24.17 -10.60 32.28
N LEU A 894 23.87 -9.51 32.97
CA LEU A 894 22.49 -9.06 33.16
C LEU A 894 22.18 -8.01 32.10
N LEU A 895 21.27 -8.34 31.18
CA LEU A 895 20.77 -7.40 30.20
C LEU A 895 19.80 -6.41 30.84
N GLN A 896 19.65 -5.25 30.22
CA GLN A 896 18.54 -4.34 30.51
C GLN A 896 17.20 -5.02 30.19
N PRO A 897 16.09 -4.57 30.82
CA PRO A 897 14.76 -5.06 30.50
C PRO A 897 14.44 -4.90 29.00
N PHE A 898 13.68 -5.84 28.45
CA PHE A 898 13.14 -5.73 27.10
C PHE A 898 12.26 -4.48 26.95
N SER A 899 12.14 -3.97 25.73
CA SER A 899 11.35 -2.76 25.43
C SER A 899 9.92 -2.89 25.99
N PRO A 900 9.38 -1.85 26.66
CA PRO A 900 8.01 -1.83 27.15
C PRO A 900 6.96 -2.04 26.06
N GLU A 901 7.29 -1.67 24.81
CA GLU A 901 6.45 -1.88 23.63
C GLU A 901 6.31 -3.37 23.26
N ILE A 902 7.24 -4.21 23.73
CA ILE A 902 7.28 -5.65 23.48
C ILE A 902 7.32 -6.39 24.83
N PRO A 903 6.19 -6.45 25.57
CA PRO A 903 6.15 -7.03 26.91
C PRO A 903 6.41 -8.55 26.91
N LEU A 904 6.20 -9.21 25.77
CA LEU A 904 6.52 -10.61 25.53
C LEU A 904 7.59 -10.71 24.44
N TRP A 905 8.84 -10.90 24.84
CA TRP A 905 9.94 -11.05 23.91
C TRP A 905 9.94 -12.45 23.32
N LYS A 906 9.48 -12.57 22.07
CA LYS A 906 9.51 -13.84 21.32
C LYS A 906 10.81 -13.93 20.54
N SER A 907 11.52 -15.04 20.71
CA SER A 907 12.80 -15.27 20.04
C SER A 907 13.07 -16.76 19.81
N TYR A 908 14.15 -17.07 19.10
CA TYR A 908 14.64 -18.41 18.85
C TYR A 908 15.96 -18.68 19.57
N ILE A 909 16.10 -19.90 20.10
CA ILE A 909 17.36 -20.43 20.64
C ILE A 909 17.87 -21.55 19.72
N PRO A 910 19.17 -21.61 19.39
CA PRO A 910 19.72 -22.64 18.53
C PRO A 910 19.90 -23.97 19.28
N LEU A 911 19.13 -24.99 18.91
CA LEU A 911 19.26 -26.36 19.42
C LEU A 911 20.00 -27.27 18.42
N GLY A 912 20.81 -28.19 18.95
CA GLY A 912 21.64 -29.08 18.13
C GLY A 912 23.05 -28.55 17.84
N LEU A 913 23.58 -27.71 18.74
CA LEU A 913 24.97 -27.24 18.74
C LEU A 913 25.89 -28.30 19.35
N ASP A 914 27.14 -28.36 18.86
CA ASP A 914 28.16 -29.25 19.41
C ASP A 914 28.81 -28.68 20.67
N GLU A 915 28.87 -27.35 20.78
CA GLU A 915 29.33 -26.64 21.98
C GLU A 915 28.49 -25.38 22.23
N ILE A 916 28.12 -25.16 23.49
CA ILE A 916 27.38 -23.98 23.96
C ILE A 916 28.34 -23.12 24.78
N ALA A 917 28.55 -21.88 24.32
CA ALA A 917 29.45 -20.93 24.96
C ALA A 917 28.69 -19.94 25.88
N MET A 918 27.44 -19.61 25.53
CA MET A 918 26.57 -18.78 26.36
C MET A 918 25.15 -19.34 26.38
N GLU A 919 24.51 -19.29 27.54
CA GLU A 919 23.17 -19.85 27.80
C GLU A 919 22.41 -19.04 28.85
N PHE A 920 21.11 -19.26 28.97
CA PHE A 920 20.29 -18.73 30.06
C PHE A 920 19.33 -19.81 30.59
N MET A 921 18.73 -19.59 31.76
CA MET A 921 17.77 -20.52 32.33
C MET A 921 16.35 -20.24 31.81
N TYR A 922 15.72 -21.23 31.20
CA TYR A 922 14.34 -21.18 30.72
C TYR A 922 13.53 -22.37 31.23
N TYR A 923 12.56 -22.13 32.12
CA TYR A 923 11.77 -23.18 32.79
C TYR A 923 12.62 -24.32 33.39
N GLY A 924 13.76 -23.98 34.00
CA GLY A 924 14.68 -24.97 34.60
C GLY A 924 15.65 -25.64 33.61
N ASN A 925 15.50 -25.39 32.30
CA ASN A 925 16.42 -25.90 31.27
C ASN A 925 17.43 -24.83 30.86
N ARG A 926 18.60 -25.27 30.41
CA ARG A 926 19.63 -24.40 29.82
C ARG A 926 19.30 -24.14 28.35
N ALA A 927 19.06 -22.88 28.03
CA ALA A 927 18.69 -22.40 26.70
C ALA A 927 19.89 -21.70 26.04
N PRO A 928 20.39 -22.18 24.87
CA PRO A 928 21.56 -21.58 24.23
C PRO A 928 21.30 -20.15 23.72
N VAL A 929 22.27 -19.27 23.94
CA VAL A 929 22.34 -17.93 23.31
C VAL A 929 23.42 -17.92 22.24
N TYR A 930 24.59 -18.49 22.52
CA TYR A 930 25.71 -18.51 21.58
C TYR A 930 26.47 -19.83 21.68
N GLY A 931 26.87 -20.37 20.54
CA GLY A 931 27.68 -21.58 20.44
C GLY A 931 27.96 -21.91 18.98
N TYR A 932 28.47 -23.11 18.72
CA TYR A 932 28.83 -23.53 17.36
C TYR A 932 28.46 -24.97 17.05
N LYS A 933 28.36 -25.25 15.74
CA LYS A 933 28.26 -26.58 15.17
C LYS A 933 29.41 -26.83 14.20
N VAL A 934 29.96 -28.02 14.20
CA VAL A 934 31.02 -28.48 13.30
C VAL A 934 30.37 -29.13 12.09
N VAL A 935 30.56 -28.53 10.92
CA VAL A 935 30.08 -29.04 9.63
C VAL A 935 31.29 -29.22 8.73
N ASN A 936 31.50 -30.44 8.22
CA ASN A 936 32.68 -30.81 7.42
C ASN A 936 34.02 -30.46 8.10
N GLY A 937 34.10 -30.50 9.42
CA GLY A 937 35.31 -30.15 10.18
C GLY A 937 35.52 -28.65 10.42
N HIS A 938 34.60 -27.79 9.95
CA HIS A 938 34.67 -26.33 10.13
C HIS A 938 33.59 -25.83 11.10
N ARG A 939 33.92 -24.84 11.92
CA ARG A 939 33.00 -24.26 12.92
C ARG A 939 32.04 -23.25 12.28
N ILE A 940 30.75 -23.43 12.55
CA ILE A 940 29.68 -22.52 12.15
C ILE A 940 28.99 -22.03 13.42
N ASN A 941 29.05 -20.71 13.66
CA ASN A 941 28.57 -20.13 14.90
C ASN A 941 27.09 -19.76 14.80
N PHE A 942 26.34 -19.92 15.88
CA PHE A 942 24.92 -19.59 15.96
C PHE A 942 24.66 -18.62 17.11
N LEU A 943 23.80 -17.64 16.85
CA LEU A 943 23.37 -16.63 17.82
C LEU A 943 21.84 -16.67 17.95
N GLY A 944 21.37 -16.73 19.19
CA GLY A 944 19.97 -16.84 19.59
C GLY A 944 19.51 -15.69 20.48
N ALA A 945 18.32 -15.82 21.04
CA ALA A 945 17.66 -14.86 21.92
C ALA A 945 17.40 -13.46 21.29
N ASN A 946 17.62 -13.31 19.97
CA ASN A 946 17.49 -12.05 19.22
C ASN A 946 18.30 -10.92 19.88
N ILE A 947 19.46 -11.23 20.46
CA ILE A 947 20.24 -10.26 21.25
C ILE A 947 20.66 -9.04 20.42
N SER A 948 20.95 -9.22 19.11
CA SER A 948 21.24 -8.13 18.18
C SER A 948 20.07 -7.16 18.03
N TYR A 949 18.85 -7.69 17.92
CA TYR A 949 17.65 -6.86 17.86
C TYR A 949 17.36 -6.14 19.18
N HIS A 950 17.57 -6.82 20.32
CA HIS A 950 17.45 -6.21 21.64
C HIS A 950 18.44 -5.06 21.83
N ALA A 951 19.71 -5.27 21.47
CA ALA A 951 20.75 -4.24 21.53
C ALA A 951 20.39 -3.03 20.65
N TYR A 952 19.87 -3.28 19.45
CA TYR A 952 19.41 -2.23 18.55
C TYR A 952 18.23 -1.41 19.11
N LEU A 953 17.24 -2.08 19.71
CA LEU A 953 16.05 -1.41 20.23
C LEU A 953 16.31 -0.63 21.52
N THR A 954 17.15 -1.15 22.40
CA THR A 954 17.31 -0.63 23.77
C THR A 954 18.59 0.18 23.98
N GLY A 955 19.58 0.04 23.10
CA GLY A 955 20.91 0.61 23.32
C GLY A 955 21.67 -0.04 24.48
N ASP A 956 21.27 -1.24 24.92
CA ASP A 956 21.84 -1.92 26.08
C ASP A 956 23.36 -2.14 25.94
N PRO A 957 24.19 -1.49 26.78
CA PRO A 957 25.64 -1.58 26.67
C PRO A 957 26.19 -2.98 26.96
N VAL A 958 25.48 -3.81 27.74
CA VAL A 958 25.88 -5.18 28.02
C VAL A 958 25.63 -6.07 26.79
N ALA A 959 24.45 -5.95 26.18
CA ALA A 959 24.12 -6.67 24.95
C ALA A 959 25.08 -6.28 23.82
N LEU A 960 25.32 -4.98 23.63
CA LEU A 960 26.28 -4.47 22.64
C LEU A 960 27.69 -5.03 22.85
N LYS A 961 28.15 -5.10 24.12
CA LYS A 961 29.46 -5.66 24.46
C LYS A 961 29.53 -7.16 24.13
N ILE A 962 28.49 -7.94 24.45
CA ILE A 962 28.42 -9.37 24.11
C ILE A 962 28.55 -9.56 22.59
N ILE A 963 27.73 -8.84 21.81
CA ILE A 963 27.74 -8.98 20.35
C ILE A 963 29.09 -8.52 19.77
N LYS A 964 29.64 -7.42 20.28
CA LYS A 964 30.97 -6.94 19.89
C LYS A 964 32.05 -8.00 20.15
N ASP A 965 32.04 -8.62 21.31
CA ASP A 965 33.05 -9.61 21.70
C ASP A 965 32.90 -10.90 20.87
N ILE A 966 31.67 -11.30 20.53
CA ILE A 966 31.37 -12.45 19.67
C ILE A 966 31.78 -12.20 18.22
N LEU A 967 31.34 -11.07 17.64
CA LEU A 967 31.55 -10.76 16.22
C LEU A 967 32.92 -10.12 15.93
N ASN A 968 33.62 -9.67 16.98
CA ASN A 968 34.87 -8.92 16.90
C ASN A 968 34.77 -7.70 15.96
N LEU A 969 33.69 -6.93 16.09
CA LEU A 969 33.40 -5.75 15.27
C LEU A 969 33.45 -4.45 16.09
N SER A 970 33.89 -3.37 15.46
CA SER A 970 33.88 -2.04 16.07
C SER A 970 32.49 -1.40 15.99
N MET A 971 32.01 -0.88 17.13
CA MET A 971 30.81 -0.03 17.19
C MET A 971 31.10 1.42 16.76
N ASN A 972 32.38 1.80 16.74
CA ASN A 972 32.81 3.12 16.28
C ASN A 972 33.06 3.10 14.78
N TYR A 973 32.78 4.23 14.13
CA TYR A 973 33.24 4.48 12.78
C TYR A 973 34.76 4.58 12.76
N GLU A 974 35.36 3.89 11.81
CA GLU A 974 36.78 4.00 11.51
C GLU A 974 36.92 4.76 10.19
N ALA A 975 37.68 5.87 10.22
CA ALA A 975 37.85 6.72 9.05
C ALA A 975 38.29 5.91 7.82
N GLN A 976 37.51 5.99 6.76
CA GLN A 976 37.84 5.40 5.47
C GLN A 976 38.77 6.32 4.68
N GLN A 977 39.67 5.70 3.92
CA GLN A 977 40.54 6.42 3.01
C GLN A 977 39.74 6.88 1.79
N THR A 978 39.97 8.11 1.35
CA THR A 978 39.30 8.69 0.19
C THR A 978 40.30 9.15 -0.84
N VAL A 979 40.02 8.88 -2.11
CA VAL A 979 40.85 9.31 -3.24
C VAL A 979 40.15 10.50 -3.91
N PRO A 980 40.75 11.71 -3.89
CA PRO A 980 40.17 12.88 -4.55
C PRO A 980 39.99 12.63 -6.06
N LEU A 981 38.87 13.09 -6.60
CA LEU A 981 38.61 13.02 -8.03
C LEU A 981 39.22 14.24 -8.74
N THR A 982 39.90 13.97 -9.85
CA THR A 982 40.31 14.95 -10.84
C THR A 982 39.27 15.00 -11.97
N GLU A 983 39.22 16.06 -12.77
CA GLU A 983 38.35 16.15 -13.97
C GLU A 983 36.85 15.83 -13.78
N TYR A 984 36.31 16.02 -12.57
CA TYR A 984 34.90 15.76 -12.29
C TYR A 984 34.02 16.67 -13.16
N ARG A 985 33.25 16.07 -14.07
CA ARG A 985 32.26 16.79 -14.87
C ARG A 985 31.04 15.94 -15.16
N ILE A 986 29.91 16.64 -15.31
CA ILE A 986 28.63 16.05 -15.67
C ILE A 986 28.49 16.03 -17.20
N THR A 987 27.90 14.95 -17.70
CA THR A 987 27.49 14.80 -19.11
C THR A 987 25.97 14.64 -19.18
N GLU A 988 25.38 14.74 -20.37
CA GLU A 988 23.93 14.58 -20.57
C GLU A 988 23.38 13.25 -20.01
N ASN A 989 24.19 12.20 -19.98
CA ASN A 989 23.78 10.85 -19.60
C ASN A 989 24.53 10.28 -18.39
N GLY A 990 25.31 11.09 -17.65
CA GLY A 990 26.07 10.59 -16.50
C GLY A 990 27.29 11.44 -16.16
N TYR A 991 28.43 10.78 -15.91
CA TYR A 991 29.61 11.40 -15.28
C TYR A 991 30.91 11.09 -16.03
N VAL A 992 31.85 12.02 -15.98
CA VAL A 992 33.27 11.77 -16.24
C VAL A 992 34.05 12.11 -14.97
N LEU A 993 34.87 11.16 -14.51
CA LEU A 993 35.65 11.23 -13.29
C LEU A 993 37.11 10.89 -13.63
N GLY A 994 38.07 11.67 -13.19
CA GLY A 994 39.49 11.31 -13.18
C GLY A 994 39.92 10.94 -11.77
N TYR A 995 40.92 10.08 -11.62
CA TYR A 995 41.58 9.86 -10.32
C TYR A 995 43.07 9.56 -10.52
N ASN A 996 43.84 9.70 -9.44
CA ASN A 996 45.22 9.24 -9.39
C ASN A 996 45.47 8.49 -8.08
N SER A 997 46.04 7.28 -8.15
CA SER A 997 46.38 6.47 -6.97
C SER A 997 47.66 5.69 -7.18
N ASP A 998 48.47 5.55 -6.13
CA ASP A 998 49.73 4.78 -6.16
C ASP A 998 49.52 3.26 -6.11
N HIS A 999 48.29 2.80 -5.87
CA HIS A 999 47.94 1.38 -5.77
C HIS A 999 46.52 1.12 -6.29
N GLY A 1000 46.24 -0.13 -6.66
CA GLY A 1000 44.89 -0.57 -7.04
C GLY A 1000 44.02 -0.83 -5.81
N PHE A 1001 42.73 -0.53 -5.89
CA PHE A 1001 41.79 -0.61 -4.77
C PHE A 1001 40.36 -0.96 -5.23
N GLU A 1002 39.53 -1.50 -4.33
CA GLU A 1002 38.07 -1.52 -4.56
C GLU A 1002 37.50 -0.15 -4.17
N ALA A 1003 36.82 0.50 -5.09
CA ALA A 1003 36.21 1.80 -4.90
C ALA A 1003 34.70 1.68 -4.67
N ILE A 1004 34.21 2.35 -3.63
CA ILE A 1004 32.83 2.82 -3.56
C ILE A 1004 32.81 4.15 -4.28
N VAL A 1005 32.06 4.23 -5.37
CA VAL A 1005 31.84 5.46 -6.11
C VAL A 1005 30.56 6.07 -5.57
N PRO A 1006 30.58 7.32 -5.03
CA PRO A 1006 29.38 7.97 -4.49
C PRO A 1006 28.35 8.37 -5.57
N ILE A 1007 27.95 7.45 -6.43
CA ILE A 1007 26.98 7.59 -7.51
C ILE A 1007 26.01 6.44 -7.40
N ALA A 1008 24.72 6.72 -7.54
CA ALA A 1008 23.67 5.72 -7.49
C ALA A 1008 23.88 4.65 -8.59
N ALA A 1009 23.84 3.37 -8.22
CA ALA A 1009 24.00 2.24 -9.15
C ALA A 1009 22.72 1.99 -9.96
N MET A 1010 22.37 2.93 -10.84
CA MET A 1010 21.16 2.88 -11.66
C MET A 1010 21.22 1.77 -12.72
N ASP A 1011 20.07 1.15 -12.97
CA ASP A 1011 19.97 0.14 -14.03
C ASP A 1011 20.20 0.77 -15.41
N GLY A 1012 21.02 0.10 -16.23
CA GLY A 1012 21.43 0.60 -17.55
C GLY A 1012 22.67 1.49 -17.52
N MET A 1013 23.30 1.72 -16.35
CA MET A 1013 24.61 2.34 -16.30
C MET A 1013 25.68 1.44 -16.93
N THR A 1014 26.51 2.06 -17.76
CA THR A 1014 27.70 1.46 -18.36
C THR A 1014 28.91 2.27 -17.91
N VAL A 1015 30.00 1.57 -17.59
CA VAL A 1015 31.24 2.20 -17.13
C VAL A 1015 32.36 1.84 -18.08
N ARG A 1016 33.19 2.84 -18.39
CA ARG A 1016 34.44 2.66 -19.12
C ARG A 1016 35.59 3.30 -18.35
N VAL A 1017 36.70 2.60 -18.24
CA VAL A 1017 37.97 3.13 -17.71
C VAL A 1017 38.94 3.24 -18.88
N ASP A 1018 39.43 4.46 -19.15
CA ASP A 1018 40.27 4.81 -20.31
C ASP A 1018 39.70 4.33 -21.65
N GLY A 1019 38.36 4.41 -21.79
CA GLY A 1019 37.64 3.99 -22.98
C GLY A 1019 37.34 2.48 -23.07
N THR A 1020 37.87 1.66 -22.18
CA THR A 1020 37.60 0.21 -22.13
C THR A 1020 36.40 -0.11 -21.23
N PRO A 1021 35.45 -0.97 -21.64
CA PRO A 1021 34.36 -1.41 -20.77
C PRO A 1021 34.87 -2.01 -19.47
N TRP A 1022 34.25 -1.64 -18.35
CA TRP A 1022 34.72 -2.02 -17.02
C TRP A 1022 33.61 -2.71 -16.22
N GLU A 1023 33.98 -3.74 -15.45
CA GLU A 1023 33.04 -4.48 -14.61
C GLU A 1023 32.68 -3.68 -13.35
N THR A 1024 31.40 -3.70 -13.00
CA THR A 1024 30.86 -2.96 -11.85
C THR A 1024 30.01 -3.85 -10.96
N GLY A 1025 30.14 -3.67 -9.66
CA GLY A 1025 29.25 -4.22 -8.64
C GLY A 1025 28.36 -3.15 -8.02
N LYS A 1026 27.61 -3.56 -6.98
CA LYS A 1026 26.78 -2.67 -6.16
C LYS A 1026 27.24 -2.76 -4.71
N TYR A 1027 27.40 -1.61 -4.06
CA TYR A 1027 27.62 -1.47 -2.63
C TYR A 1027 26.47 -0.63 -2.06
N GLU A 1028 25.52 -1.25 -1.36
CA GLU A 1028 24.42 -0.54 -0.69
C GLU A 1028 23.73 0.53 -1.59
N ASN A 1029 23.41 0.12 -2.82
CA ASN A 1029 22.82 0.93 -3.90
C ASN A 1029 23.74 1.97 -4.57
N LEU A 1030 25.01 2.03 -4.20
CA LEU A 1030 26.05 2.80 -4.86
C LEU A 1030 26.87 1.93 -5.81
N LEU A 1031 27.49 2.57 -6.79
CA LEU A 1031 28.34 1.91 -7.78
C LEU A 1031 29.65 1.45 -7.10
N GLN A 1032 30.02 0.19 -7.31
CA GLN A 1032 31.27 -0.38 -6.84
C GLN A 1032 32.12 -0.84 -8.04
N MET A 1033 33.43 -0.62 -8.01
CA MET A 1033 34.35 -1.16 -9.02
C MET A 1033 35.77 -1.33 -8.48
N SER A 1034 36.53 -2.27 -9.03
CA SER A 1034 37.97 -2.37 -8.76
C SER A 1034 38.72 -1.41 -9.69
N LEU A 1035 39.60 -0.57 -9.16
CA LEU A 1035 40.33 0.44 -9.91
C LEU A 1035 41.84 0.16 -9.90
N PRO A 1036 42.53 0.28 -11.05
CA PRO A 1036 43.99 0.11 -11.14
C PRO A 1036 44.76 1.28 -10.51
N SER A 1037 46.04 1.04 -10.21
CA SER A 1037 46.99 2.10 -9.84
C SER A 1037 47.37 2.96 -11.04
N GLY A 1038 47.57 4.25 -10.82
CA GLY A 1038 47.93 5.23 -11.84
C GLY A 1038 46.88 6.33 -11.96
N SER A 1039 47.01 7.12 -13.02
CA SER A 1039 46.04 8.15 -13.40
C SER A 1039 45.12 7.62 -14.49
N HIS A 1040 43.81 7.60 -14.22
CA HIS A 1040 42.82 7.02 -15.13
C HIS A 1040 41.56 7.89 -15.21
N THR A 1041 40.86 7.80 -16.34
CA THR A 1041 39.57 8.47 -16.57
C THR A 1041 38.44 7.45 -16.62
N ILE A 1042 37.44 7.63 -15.77
CA ILE A 1042 36.22 6.84 -15.67
C ILE A 1042 35.08 7.60 -16.36
N VAL A 1043 34.41 6.97 -17.31
CA VAL A 1043 33.21 7.48 -17.96
C VAL A 1043 32.03 6.60 -17.57
N ILE A 1044 31.03 7.19 -16.94
CA ILE A 1044 29.80 6.54 -16.50
C ILE A 1044 28.66 7.10 -17.34
N ALA A 1045 27.97 6.25 -18.10
CA ALA A 1045 26.88 6.67 -18.96
C ALA A 1045 25.66 5.75 -18.81
N LEU A 1046 24.50 6.36 -18.68
CA LEU A 1046 23.20 5.71 -18.65
C LEU A 1046 22.76 5.34 -20.07
N THR A 1047 22.26 4.11 -20.23
CA THR A 1047 21.76 3.58 -21.50
C THR A 1047 20.31 3.11 -21.36
N LYS A 1048 19.51 3.28 -22.41
CA LYS A 1048 18.09 2.88 -22.41
C LYS A 1048 17.95 1.36 -22.52
N GLY A 1049 17.20 0.78 -21.59
CA GLY A 1049 16.91 -0.65 -21.54
C GLY A 1049 15.89 -1.12 -22.60
N PRO A 1050 15.59 -2.44 -22.63
CA PRO A 1050 14.61 -3.04 -23.54
C PRO A 1050 13.17 -2.54 -23.32
N ASP A 1051 12.83 -2.17 -22.08
CA ASP A 1051 11.55 -1.59 -21.65
C ASP A 1051 11.17 -0.35 -22.45
N TYR A 1052 12.14 0.54 -22.75
CA TYR A 1052 11.92 1.70 -23.61
C TYR A 1052 11.49 1.29 -25.02
N ARG A 1053 12.13 0.27 -25.60
CA ARG A 1053 11.83 -0.20 -26.96
C ARG A 1053 10.43 -0.80 -27.05
N TRP A 1054 10.06 -1.64 -26.08
CA TRP A 1054 8.73 -2.23 -25.99
C TRP A 1054 7.64 -1.17 -25.77
N GLY A 1055 7.91 -0.19 -24.89
CA GLY A 1055 7.00 0.93 -24.65
C GLY A 1055 6.72 1.74 -25.92
N THR A 1056 7.78 2.06 -26.69
CA THR A 1056 7.64 2.75 -27.98
C THR A 1056 6.86 1.90 -28.98
N ALA A 1057 7.19 0.61 -29.14
CA ALA A 1057 6.52 -0.28 -30.08
C ALA A 1057 5.00 -0.40 -29.78
N LEU A 1058 4.63 -0.55 -28.50
CA LEU A 1058 3.24 -0.63 -28.06
C LEU A 1058 2.49 0.68 -28.34
N SER A 1059 3.14 1.82 -28.10
CA SER A 1059 2.55 3.14 -28.36
C SER A 1059 2.31 3.37 -29.86
N VAL A 1060 3.32 3.11 -30.69
CA VAL A 1060 3.23 3.26 -32.15
C VAL A 1060 2.18 2.31 -32.72
N GLY A 1061 2.17 1.04 -32.29
CA GLY A 1061 1.17 0.06 -32.72
C GLY A 1061 -0.26 0.46 -32.35
N SER A 1062 -0.46 1.01 -31.15
CA SER A 1062 -1.78 1.47 -30.69
C SER A 1062 -2.27 2.67 -31.49
N VAL A 1063 -1.41 3.64 -31.75
CA VAL A 1063 -1.73 4.82 -32.57
C VAL A 1063 -2.02 4.39 -34.02
N ALA A 1064 -1.21 3.50 -34.60
CA ALA A 1064 -1.43 2.96 -35.94
C ALA A 1064 -2.78 2.22 -36.04
N MET A 1065 -3.12 1.37 -35.07
CA MET A 1065 -4.43 0.69 -35.05
C MET A 1065 -5.60 1.66 -34.95
N LEU A 1066 -5.47 2.75 -34.19
CA LEU A 1066 -6.49 3.80 -34.12
C LEU A 1066 -6.65 4.50 -35.47
N PHE A 1067 -5.56 4.86 -36.16
CA PHE A 1067 -5.61 5.46 -37.50
C PHE A 1067 -6.21 4.50 -38.54
N ILE A 1068 -5.82 3.23 -38.53
CA ILE A 1068 -6.37 2.21 -39.43
C ILE A 1068 -7.88 2.05 -39.18
N SER A 1069 -8.30 2.02 -37.92
CA SER A 1069 -9.72 1.96 -37.56
C SER A 1069 -10.47 3.19 -38.06
N LEU A 1070 -9.92 4.39 -37.89
CA LEU A 1070 -10.50 5.64 -38.40
C LEU A 1070 -10.68 5.60 -39.92
N ILE A 1071 -9.69 5.11 -40.66
CA ILE A 1071 -9.74 5.03 -42.14
C ILE A 1071 -10.71 3.94 -42.60
N TYR A 1072 -10.64 2.75 -42.01
CA TYR A 1072 -11.46 1.60 -42.39
C TYR A 1072 -12.95 1.86 -42.15
N PHE A 1073 -13.29 2.42 -40.98
CA PHE A 1073 -14.67 2.73 -40.66
C PHE A 1073 -15.16 4.06 -41.26
N GLY A 1074 -14.28 5.06 -41.41
CA GLY A 1074 -14.61 6.31 -42.10
C GLY A 1074 -14.92 6.14 -43.59
N ARG A 1075 -14.37 5.10 -44.24
CA ARG A 1075 -14.68 4.76 -45.65
C ARG A 1075 -16.01 4.01 -45.84
N ARG A 1076 -16.55 3.38 -44.79
CA ARG A 1076 -17.86 2.69 -44.85
C ARG A 1076 -19.05 3.65 -44.77
N ASP A 1077 -18.84 4.89 -44.33
CA ASP A 1077 -19.87 5.93 -44.21
C ASP A 1077 -19.82 6.94 -45.40
N GLY A 1078 -19.47 6.48 -46.61
CA GLY A 1078 -19.58 7.26 -47.87
C GLY A 1078 -21.04 7.53 -48.31
N PRO A 1079 -21.27 8.43 -49.29
CA PRO A 1079 -22.38 9.39 -49.34
C PRO A 1079 -23.73 8.86 -49.86
N ASP A 1080 -24.16 7.67 -49.46
CA ASP A 1080 -25.54 7.22 -49.67
C ASP A 1080 -26.37 7.44 -48.40
N ARG A 1081 -26.65 8.71 -48.07
CA ARG A 1081 -27.74 9.13 -47.17
C ARG A 1081 -28.27 10.52 -47.54
#